data_AF-A0AB37W484-F1
#
_entry.id   AF-A0AB37W484-F1
#
_cell.length_a   1.000
_cell.length_b   1.000
_cell.length_c   1.000
_cell.angle_alpha   90.00
_cell.angle_beta   90.00
_cell.angle_gamma   90.00
#
_symmetry.space_group_name_H-M   'P 1'
#
loop_
_entity.id
_entity.type
_entity.pdbx_description
1 polymer ?
#
loop_
_entity_poly.entity_id
_entity_poly.type
_entity_poly.pdbx_seq_one_letter_code
_entity_poly.pdbx_strand_id
1 'polypeptide(L)'
;MSRTATSIELVDYHETTIPALAAKPLGAAKIKETPSIADDLRPIRESPETFAAEQRDGPGKGTTAIVLVTVVCVTLVSSMLSGVMTVTLPTVARELELAPSVLLWPISIYALTCGCTLLLLGSVADVVGSRPMYLTGCLLQSAFTLACGLAQTGTQLIVFRAFAGIAISFCLPSAVSIITSTFPEGKSRNIAFASMGGGQPIGFSFGLVLGGIFADTIGWRWGFHISAIANTIVFVLGLFGLPKVDNKLPHVWSRLKSDIDWVGILFGSASLALLSYCFALISEETAKIQEPTTLGLLITAIALIPAFIFWVGRQERLGRPAIIPNSLWRNRIFSIICIGVFITWGTFNAVESYHTLFFQNVQKLSAIQTSIRFLPGPVAGALANVAMGLIAHRVRADWAVAVGLFCTTLGGLLMCIIQPEWSYWSCAFLSVFFNPIGADALFTVSNLVITSVFPARTQGLAGGVFNTVAQIGKSVGLATSAVIASSVTEHSVYVEKESPAALMEGFRAAFCRGRADDVDDPGAACFPRNDPHHGLEHLSTTINAVKGCRVPVKMLSGPPRIIPLVSLFVAVCLVWWYLHTVPGAGSSIPTWKSGASANQHRPSLRGDPLDFGLPLRFSDGEKKPPGSNYTFKIVVPKTQKEDISWMAAEIPDAPLVVYEVDNPNAEHKIPKNKGREAMVYLSYIIDHYDDLPDPSIFMHAHRHAWHNNMLLGLDAAQMIKRLNHERVARMGYMNVRCHHDPGCPDWIHMDRPGGDFDFFHKPEEIYWRRNIWEEIHPGAPIPPSISGICCAQFAVSRQRIQEVPIERFIHYRKWLLTTGMDDQFSGRIFEYIWHYIFTGHEVHCPAMNTCYCDGYGICFGGQDKFNDYFKKQDARNEKFTELDKFNKREEEAKKNGEDPAFTQEEIAKITALRTEISAQDRELDTLREDAKKRGEDPKARKEETESWDSSHIWDYAPKHD
;
A
#
# COMPACT_ATOMS: atom_id res chain seq x y z
N MET A 1 -8.24 -18.90 -30.53
CA MET A 1 -9.23 -17.85 -30.25
C MET A 1 -8.51 -16.51 -30.18
N SER A 2 -8.80 -15.62 -31.12
CA SER A 2 -8.17 -14.30 -31.22
C SER A 2 -8.61 -13.40 -30.06
N ARG A 3 -7.64 -12.95 -29.23
CA ARG A 3 -7.77 -11.71 -28.46
C ARG A 3 -7.80 -10.55 -29.45
N THR A 4 -8.99 -10.12 -29.84
CA THR A 4 -9.21 -8.80 -30.43
C THR A 4 -9.96 -7.97 -29.40
N ALA A 5 -9.25 -7.00 -28.85
CA ALA A 5 -9.85 -5.90 -28.12
C ALA A 5 -10.61 -5.05 -29.13
N THR A 6 -11.93 -5.24 -29.23
CA THR A 6 -12.83 -4.23 -29.75
C THR A 6 -13.37 -3.43 -28.57
N SER A 7 -12.78 -2.24 -28.39
CA SER A 7 -13.41 -1.11 -27.72
C SER A 7 -14.83 -0.93 -28.28
N ILE A 8 -15.84 -1.07 -27.43
CA ILE A 8 -17.21 -0.65 -27.75
C ILE A 8 -17.28 0.86 -27.49
N GLU A 9 -17.57 1.61 -28.56
CA GLU A 9 -17.97 3.00 -28.54
C GLU A 9 -19.21 3.18 -27.66
N LEU A 10 -19.14 4.13 -26.73
CA LEU A 10 -20.30 4.63 -25.99
C LEU A 10 -21.15 5.45 -26.97
N VAL A 11 -22.35 4.95 -27.26
CA VAL A 11 -23.39 5.76 -27.92
C VAL A 11 -24.15 6.52 -26.82
N ASP A 12 -23.97 7.84 -26.83
CA ASP A 12 -24.73 8.81 -26.02
C ASP A 12 -26.24 8.64 -26.22
N TYR A 13 -27.00 8.61 -25.12
CA TYR A 13 -28.45 8.73 -25.15
C TYR A 13 -28.88 10.09 -24.59
N HIS A 14 -29.59 10.85 -25.44
CA HIS A 14 -30.25 12.11 -25.12
C HIS A 14 -31.35 11.95 -24.06
N GLU A 15 -31.29 12.79 -23.03
CA GLU A 15 -32.38 13.00 -22.06
C GLU A 15 -33.65 13.52 -22.75
N THR A 16 -34.79 12.88 -22.49
CA THR A 16 -36.12 13.43 -22.78
C THR A 16 -36.90 13.62 -21.49
N THR A 17 -37.10 14.90 -21.15
CA THR A 17 -37.93 15.44 -20.07
C THR A 17 -39.41 15.06 -20.18
N ILE A 18 -40.04 14.68 -19.06
CA ILE A 18 -41.51 14.66 -18.88
C ILE A 18 -41.87 15.43 -17.58
N PRO A 19 -42.93 16.26 -17.54
CA PRO A 19 -43.15 17.25 -16.48
C PRO A 19 -43.91 16.71 -15.26
N ALA A 20 -43.59 17.30 -14.10
CA ALA A 20 -44.23 17.04 -12.81
C ALA A 20 -45.67 17.61 -12.72
N LEU A 21 -46.59 16.83 -12.16
CA LEU A 21 -47.91 17.29 -11.71
C LEU A 21 -47.91 17.43 -10.18
N ALA A 22 -48.25 18.64 -9.73
CA ALA A 22 -48.29 19.06 -8.34
C ALA A 22 -49.69 18.87 -7.72
N ALA A 23 -49.74 18.45 -6.46
CA ALA A 23 -50.89 18.69 -5.58
C ALA A 23 -50.44 18.89 -4.12
N LYS A 24 -50.96 19.96 -3.49
CA LYS A 24 -50.74 20.40 -2.10
C LYS A 24 -51.95 20.02 -1.20
N PRO A 25 -51.82 20.09 0.15
CA PRO A 25 -52.52 19.23 1.11
C PRO A 25 -53.71 19.87 1.85
N LEU A 26 -54.47 19.07 2.61
CA LEU A 26 -55.37 19.50 3.69
C LEU A 26 -55.05 18.78 5.01
N GLY A 27 -55.03 19.53 6.12
CA GLY A 27 -55.01 19.03 7.52
C GLY A 27 -56.42 18.63 8.00
N ALA A 28 -56.69 18.17 9.22
CA ALA A 28 -55.93 18.13 10.47
C ALA A 28 -56.58 17.13 11.48
N ALA A 29 -55.91 16.94 12.63
CA ALA A 29 -56.40 16.60 13.98
C ALA A 29 -56.09 15.21 14.58
N LYS A 30 -55.70 15.28 15.88
CA LYS A 30 -55.02 14.31 16.75
C LYS A 30 -55.96 13.31 17.44
N ILE A 31 -55.49 12.06 17.60
CA ILE A 31 -55.80 11.19 18.75
C ILE A 31 -54.48 10.52 19.18
N LYS A 32 -54.29 10.40 20.50
CA LYS A 32 -53.06 9.98 21.19
C LYS A 32 -53.23 8.54 21.68
N GLU A 33 -52.57 7.58 21.04
CA GLU A 33 -52.44 6.20 21.53
C GLU A 33 -50.98 5.74 21.46
N THR A 34 -50.61 4.90 22.44
CA THR A 34 -49.30 4.30 22.73
C THR A 34 -48.64 3.61 21.53
N PRO A 35 -47.28 3.59 21.42
CA PRO A 35 -46.62 3.10 20.22
C PRO A 35 -46.70 1.57 20.14
N SER A 36 -47.19 1.07 19.01
CA SER A 36 -47.06 -0.33 18.61
C SER A 36 -45.78 -0.51 17.76
N ILE A 37 -45.30 -1.75 17.68
CA ILE A 37 -44.08 -2.22 17.01
C ILE A 37 -44.02 -1.89 15.49
N ALA A 38 -45.06 -1.28 14.92
CA ALA A 38 -45.14 -0.89 13.51
C ALA A 38 -44.53 0.48 13.17
N ASP A 39 -44.10 1.30 14.14
CA ASP A 39 -43.49 2.61 13.87
C ASP A 39 -41.98 2.56 13.54
N ASP A 40 -41.29 1.42 13.73
CA ASP A 40 -39.88 1.22 13.36
C ASP A 40 -39.67 0.88 11.86
N LEU A 41 -40.75 0.71 11.08
CA LEU A 41 -40.68 0.27 9.67
C LEU A 41 -41.02 1.37 8.65
N ARG A 42 -41.03 2.65 9.05
CA ARG A 42 -41.15 3.73 8.05
C ARG A 42 -39.77 4.04 7.45
N PRO A 43 -39.63 4.06 6.12
CA PRO A 43 -38.38 4.46 5.50
C PRO A 43 -38.09 5.91 5.87
N ILE A 44 -36.89 6.14 6.41
CA ILE A 44 -36.35 7.48 6.64
C ILE A 44 -36.31 8.16 5.27
N ARG A 45 -37.24 9.08 5.01
CA ARG A 45 -37.22 9.92 3.82
C ARG A 45 -36.19 11.03 4.07
N GLU A 46 -34.92 10.67 3.92
CA GLU A 46 -33.86 11.67 3.77
C GLU A 46 -34.10 12.46 2.48
N SER A 47 -33.94 13.78 2.58
CA SER A 47 -34.03 14.72 1.46
C SER A 47 -33.14 14.28 0.29
N PRO A 48 -33.57 14.44 -0.98
CA PRO A 48 -32.80 13.99 -2.15
C PRO A 48 -31.43 14.68 -2.37
N GLU A 49 -30.96 15.52 -1.45
CA GLU A 49 -29.75 16.32 -1.61
C GLU A 49 -28.47 15.64 -1.06
N THR A 50 -28.55 14.44 -0.46
CA THR A 50 -27.38 13.84 0.24
C THR A 50 -26.71 12.64 -0.41
N PHE A 51 -27.15 12.13 -1.55
CA PHE A 51 -26.49 10.95 -2.18
C PHE A 51 -26.28 11.06 -3.69
N ALA A 52 -25.98 12.26 -4.18
CA ALA A 52 -25.10 12.38 -5.34
C ALA A 52 -23.67 12.08 -4.85
N ALA A 53 -23.25 10.82 -4.89
CA ALA A 53 -21.82 10.51 -4.91
C ALA A 53 -21.29 11.11 -6.21
N GLU A 54 -20.78 12.34 -6.09
CA GLU A 54 -20.05 13.06 -7.11
C GLU A 54 -19.00 12.10 -7.69
N GLN A 55 -19.27 11.58 -8.88
CA GLN A 55 -18.22 11.06 -9.76
C GLN A 55 -17.29 12.25 -9.97
N ARG A 56 -16.27 12.38 -9.13
CA ARG A 56 -15.33 13.49 -9.22
C ARG A 56 -14.57 13.30 -10.51
N ASP A 57 -14.96 14.05 -11.53
CA ASP A 57 -14.16 14.28 -12.72
C ASP A 57 -12.72 14.54 -12.26
N GLY A 58 -11.77 13.82 -12.85
CA GLY A 58 -10.37 13.98 -12.52
C GLY A 58 -9.99 15.46 -12.60
N PRO A 59 -9.29 16.01 -11.59
CA PRO A 59 -9.02 17.45 -11.53
C PRO A 59 -8.38 17.90 -12.85
N GLY A 60 -8.91 18.98 -13.44
CA GLY A 60 -8.39 19.55 -14.68
C GLY A 60 -6.87 19.68 -14.63
N LYS A 61 -6.18 19.47 -15.77
CA LYS A 61 -4.71 19.39 -15.83
C LYS A 61 -4.03 20.59 -15.15
N GLY A 62 -4.62 21.79 -15.22
CA GLY A 62 -4.15 22.99 -14.52
C GLY A 62 -4.26 22.91 -12.99
N THR A 63 -5.39 22.48 -12.45
CA THR A 63 -5.60 22.29 -11.00
C THR A 63 -4.68 21.22 -10.44
N THR A 64 -4.50 20.11 -11.19
CA THR A 64 -3.56 19.05 -10.84
C THR A 64 -2.12 19.57 -10.74
N ALA A 65 -1.68 20.33 -11.75
CA ALA A 65 -0.34 20.91 -11.77
C ALA A 65 -0.13 21.90 -10.62
N ILE A 66 -1.11 22.77 -10.36
CA ILE A 66 -1.05 23.76 -9.27
C ILE A 66 -0.94 23.07 -7.91
N VAL A 67 -1.79 22.08 -7.63
CA VAL A 67 -1.77 21.36 -6.34
C VAL A 67 -0.45 20.62 -6.14
N LEU A 68 0.05 19.95 -7.18
CA LEU A 68 1.36 19.29 -7.14
C LEU A 68 2.48 20.30 -6.89
N VAL A 69 2.56 21.37 -7.67
CA VAL A 69 3.61 22.40 -7.54
C VAL A 69 3.59 23.00 -6.14
N THR A 70 2.43 23.40 -5.63
CA THR A 70 2.34 24.08 -4.33
C THR A 70 2.81 23.14 -3.20
N VAL A 71 2.33 21.89 -3.18
CA VAL A 71 2.68 20.92 -2.13
C VAL A 71 4.16 20.52 -2.19
N VAL A 72 4.70 20.27 -3.38
CA VAL A 72 6.12 19.94 -3.57
C VAL A 72 7.03 21.11 -3.21
N CYS A 73 6.65 22.33 -3.60
CA CYS A 73 7.45 23.52 -3.30
C CYS A 73 7.52 23.81 -1.80
N VAL A 74 6.50 23.53 -1.01
CA VAL A 74 6.58 23.72 0.46
C VAL A 74 7.61 22.78 1.10
N THR A 75 7.60 21.49 0.76
CA THR A 75 8.59 20.55 1.32
C THR A 75 10.00 20.85 0.79
N LEU A 76 10.10 21.30 -0.46
CA LEU A 76 11.35 21.77 -1.07
C LEU A 76 11.91 22.99 -0.32
N VAL A 77 11.12 24.04 -0.13
CA VAL A 77 11.55 25.27 0.57
C VAL A 77 11.94 24.96 2.01
N SER A 78 11.15 24.16 2.74
CA SER A 78 11.50 23.72 4.09
C SER A 78 12.84 23.01 4.13
N SER A 79 13.10 22.11 3.18
CA SER A 79 14.35 21.35 3.14
C SER A 79 15.54 22.22 2.69
N MET A 80 15.28 23.18 1.80
CA MET A 80 16.26 24.19 1.40
C MET A 80 16.71 25.05 2.57
N LEU A 81 15.79 25.50 3.41
CA LEU A 81 16.11 26.21 4.67
C LEU A 81 16.99 25.39 5.61
N SER A 82 16.75 24.08 5.72
CA SER A 82 17.61 23.17 6.47
C SER A 82 19.01 23.10 5.86
N GLY A 83 19.12 22.89 4.54
CA GLY A 83 20.41 22.83 3.84
C GLY A 83 21.23 24.12 3.94
N VAL A 84 20.59 25.28 3.78
CA VAL A 84 21.22 26.61 3.96
C VAL A 84 21.82 26.70 5.35
N MET A 85 21.05 26.36 6.39
CA MET A 85 21.53 26.46 7.76
C MET A 85 22.63 25.47 8.08
N THR A 86 22.52 24.23 7.60
CA THR A 86 23.54 23.21 7.84
C THR A 86 24.91 23.72 7.40
N VAL A 87 25.03 24.24 6.17
CA VAL A 87 26.32 24.71 5.65
C VAL A 87 26.74 26.09 6.18
N THR A 88 25.79 26.98 6.47
CA THR A 88 26.12 28.33 6.97
C THR A 88 26.34 28.38 8.48
N LEU A 89 26.04 27.30 9.22
CA LEU A 89 26.09 27.24 10.67
C LEU A 89 27.38 27.84 11.27
N PRO A 90 28.59 27.49 10.79
CA PRO A 90 29.83 28.01 11.39
C PRO A 90 29.99 29.52 11.18
N THR A 91 29.53 30.06 10.05
CA THR A 91 29.55 31.50 9.76
C THR A 91 28.50 32.25 10.58
N VAL A 92 27.28 31.70 10.69
CA VAL A 92 26.23 32.28 11.55
C VAL A 92 26.68 32.33 13.01
N ALA A 93 27.33 31.27 13.50
CA ALA A 93 27.81 31.20 14.87
C ALA A 93 28.87 32.24 15.19
N ARG A 94 29.79 32.51 14.26
CA ARG A 94 30.81 33.55 14.42
C ARG A 94 30.23 34.96 14.35
N GLU A 95 29.33 35.23 13.39
CA GLU A 95 28.75 36.57 13.22
C GLU A 95 27.74 36.96 14.31
N LEU A 96 27.00 35.99 14.86
CA LEU A 96 26.02 36.22 15.91
C LEU A 96 26.55 35.89 17.32
N GLU A 97 27.83 35.58 17.43
CA GLU A 97 28.53 35.22 18.67
C GLU A 97 27.77 34.16 19.48
N LEU A 98 27.37 33.07 18.80
CA LEU A 98 26.71 31.94 19.46
C LEU A 98 27.68 31.22 20.38
N ALA A 99 27.27 30.98 21.63
CA ALA A 99 28.04 30.15 22.55
C ALA A 99 28.19 28.72 21.99
N PRO A 100 29.34 28.03 22.22
CA PRO A 100 29.58 26.68 21.72
C PRO A 100 28.50 25.66 22.09
N SER A 101 27.88 25.83 23.27
CA SER A 101 26.80 24.98 23.78
C SER A 101 25.49 25.07 23.00
N VAL A 102 25.23 26.22 22.36
CA VAL A 102 24.05 26.48 21.52
C VAL A 102 24.38 26.49 20.03
N LEU A 103 25.58 26.04 19.64
CA LEU A 103 26.02 26.04 18.25
C LEU A 103 25.04 25.31 17.34
N LEU A 104 24.56 24.13 17.76
CA LEU A 104 23.65 23.28 16.97
C LEU A 104 22.16 23.60 17.17
N TRP A 105 21.83 24.52 18.08
CA TRP A 105 20.45 24.85 18.44
C TRP A 105 19.59 25.38 17.29
N PRO A 106 20.10 26.28 16.41
CA PRO A 106 19.31 26.76 15.29
C PRO A 106 18.76 25.62 14.42
N ILE A 107 19.50 24.50 14.30
CA ILE A 107 19.07 23.31 13.55
C ILE A 107 18.09 22.47 14.38
N SER A 108 18.44 22.14 15.63
CA SER A 108 17.61 21.24 16.46
C SER A 108 16.25 21.83 16.83
N ILE A 109 16.18 23.13 17.16
CA ILE A 109 14.95 23.77 17.65
C ILE A 109 13.83 23.77 16.60
N TYR A 110 14.20 23.84 15.33
CA TYR A 110 13.27 23.75 14.21
C TYR A 110 12.60 22.37 14.14
N ALA A 111 13.39 21.30 14.25
CA ALA A 111 12.88 19.94 14.26
C ALA A 111 12.07 19.65 15.54
N LEU A 112 12.51 20.15 16.70
CA LEU A 112 11.82 19.97 17.98
C LEU A 112 10.41 20.57 17.96
N THR A 113 10.31 21.84 17.59
CA THR A 113 9.04 22.57 17.57
C THR A 113 8.09 22.03 16.51
N CYS A 114 8.62 21.62 15.36
CA CYS A 114 7.88 20.88 14.36
C CYS A 114 7.30 19.59 14.96
N GLY A 115 8.13 18.71 15.52
CA GLY A 115 7.69 17.46 16.14
C GLY A 115 6.63 17.65 17.23
N CYS A 116 6.80 18.62 18.13
CA CYS A 116 5.85 18.86 19.23
C CYS A 116 4.48 19.35 18.74
N THR A 117 4.44 20.13 17.66
CA THR A 117 3.20 20.78 17.18
C THR A 117 2.54 20.06 16.01
N LEU A 118 3.21 19.11 15.37
CA LEU A 118 2.73 18.44 14.16
C LEU A 118 1.41 17.67 14.39
N LEU A 119 1.29 16.93 15.49
CA LEU A 119 0.05 16.22 15.83
C LEU A 119 -1.09 17.17 16.21
N LEU A 120 -0.78 18.20 17.02
CA LEU A 120 -1.74 19.24 17.39
C LEU A 120 -2.33 19.89 16.13
N LEU A 121 -1.47 20.39 15.25
CA LEU A 121 -1.89 21.12 14.07
C LEU A 121 -2.51 20.20 13.01
N GLY A 122 -2.16 18.91 13.01
CA GLY A 122 -2.90 17.88 12.27
C GLY A 122 -4.35 17.75 12.73
N SER A 123 -4.58 17.59 14.03
CA SER A 123 -5.94 17.53 14.60
C SER A 123 -6.72 18.83 14.40
N VAL A 124 -6.05 19.99 14.45
CA VAL A 124 -6.69 21.28 14.13
C VAL A 124 -7.05 21.35 12.64
N ALA A 125 -6.21 20.83 11.73
CA ALA A 125 -6.50 20.80 10.30
C ALA A 125 -7.69 19.91 9.94
N ASP A 126 -7.90 18.82 10.69
CA ASP A 126 -9.09 17.97 10.53
C ASP A 126 -10.39 18.71 10.90
N VAL A 127 -10.34 19.71 11.80
CA VAL A 127 -11.51 20.51 12.24
C VAL A 127 -11.69 21.79 11.42
N VAL A 128 -10.62 22.53 11.17
CA VAL A 128 -10.64 23.85 10.50
C VAL A 128 -10.64 23.71 8.97
N GLY A 129 -10.16 22.58 8.45
CA GLY A 129 -9.99 22.32 7.03
C GLY A 129 -8.55 22.55 6.56
N SER A 130 -8.15 21.79 5.55
CA SER A 130 -6.77 21.72 5.07
C SER A 130 -6.30 22.97 4.33
N ARG A 131 -7.14 23.60 3.50
CA ARG A 131 -6.78 24.83 2.77
C ARG A 131 -6.42 26.03 3.69
N PRO A 132 -7.26 26.46 4.66
CA PRO A 132 -6.93 27.61 5.51
C PRO A 132 -5.71 27.34 6.40
N MET A 133 -5.55 26.10 6.90
CA MET A 133 -4.36 25.71 7.65
C MET A 133 -3.09 25.77 6.80
N TYR A 134 -3.14 25.24 5.58
CA TYR A 134 -2.02 25.29 4.66
C TYR A 134 -1.59 26.72 4.31
N LEU A 135 -2.54 27.61 3.99
CA LEU A 135 -2.24 29.01 3.66
C LEU A 135 -1.69 29.78 4.86
N THR A 136 -2.24 29.54 6.05
CA THR A 136 -1.73 30.14 7.29
C THR A 136 -0.30 29.68 7.55
N GLY A 137 -0.03 28.38 7.37
CA GLY A 137 1.32 27.82 7.47
C GLY A 137 2.29 28.46 6.49
N CYS A 138 1.93 28.59 5.22
CA CYS A 138 2.77 29.23 4.20
C CYS A 138 3.06 30.70 4.55
N LEU A 139 2.05 31.44 5.00
CA LEU A 139 2.22 32.84 5.42
C LEU A 139 3.18 32.96 6.62
N LEU A 140 2.95 32.17 7.67
CA LEU A 140 3.79 32.15 8.86
C LEU A 140 5.22 31.72 8.53
N GLN A 141 5.38 30.70 7.68
CA GLN A 141 6.68 30.23 7.25
C GLN A 141 7.43 31.32 6.48
N SER A 142 6.73 32.12 5.68
CA SER A 142 7.35 33.26 4.96
C SER A 142 7.80 34.34 5.93
N ALA A 143 6.91 34.74 6.85
CA ALA A 143 7.17 35.77 7.84
C ALA A 143 8.35 35.41 8.76
N PHE A 144 8.37 34.19 9.31
CA PHE A 144 9.45 33.75 10.20
C PHE A 144 10.75 33.43 9.47
N THR A 145 10.69 32.97 8.20
CA THR A 145 11.89 32.83 7.37
C THR A 145 12.53 34.20 7.10
N LEU A 146 11.72 35.21 6.79
CA LEU A 146 12.20 36.58 6.64
C LEU A 146 12.78 37.12 7.97
N ALA A 147 12.10 36.87 9.09
CA ALA A 147 12.59 37.24 10.42
C ALA A 147 13.94 36.60 10.75
N CYS A 148 14.18 35.33 10.37
CA CYS A 148 15.48 34.68 10.51
C CYS A 148 16.59 35.41 9.74
N GLY A 149 16.30 35.88 8.52
CA GLY A 149 17.25 36.67 7.73
C GLY A 149 17.55 38.06 8.31
N LEU A 150 16.60 38.62 9.08
CA LEU A 150 16.74 39.91 9.76
C LEU A 150 17.29 39.79 11.19
N ALA A 151 17.58 38.57 11.66
CA ALA A 151 18.05 38.35 13.02
C ALA A 151 19.41 39.04 13.27
N GLN A 152 19.50 39.75 14.39
CA GLN A 152 20.70 40.47 14.82
C GLN A 152 21.44 39.75 15.95
N THR A 153 20.74 38.88 16.70
CA THR A 153 21.35 38.10 17.79
C THR A 153 21.08 36.61 17.61
N GLY A 154 21.96 35.79 18.19
CA GLY A 154 21.79 34.33 18.19
C GLY A 154 20.46 33.88 18.80
N THR A 155 20.03 34.51 19.90
CA THR A 155 18.74 34.22 20.55
C THR A 155 17.55 34.57 19.66
N GLN A 156 17.58 35.73 18.97
CA GLN A 156 16.54 36.09 18.01
C GLN A 156 16.42 35.06 16.90
N LEU A 157 17.55 34.60 16.34
CA LEU A 157 17.55 33.56 15.32
C LEU A 157 16.94 32.26 15.84
N ILE A 158 17.34 31.80 17.02
CA ILE A 158 16.79 30.58 17.65
C ILE A 158 15.27 30.69 17.84
N VAL A 159 14.78 31.83 18.35
CA VAL A 159 13.34 32.06 18.55
C VAL A 159 12.59 32.08 17.22
N PHE A 160 13.10 32.76 16.20
CA PHE A 160 12.47 32.77 14.88
C PHE A 160 12.50 31.38 14.22
N ARG A 161 13.56 30.59 14.43
CA ARG A 161 13.64 29.19 14.00
C ARG A 161 12.61 28.30 14.71
N ALA A 162 12.38 28.52 15.99
CA ALA A 162 11.35 27.83 16.76
C ALA A 162 9.95 28.11 16.16
N PHE A 163 9.66 29.37 15.86
CA PHE A 163 8.40 29.73 15.20
C PHE A 163 8.31 29.20 13.75
N ALA A 164 9.41 29.14 13.02
CA ALA A 164 9.45 28.52 11.69
C ALA A 164 9.12 27.02 11.75
N GLY A 165 9.56 26.31 12.80
CA GLY A 165 9.20 24.92 13.06
C GLY A 165 7.70 24.73 13.35
N ILE A 166 7.08 25.67 14.08
CA ILE A 166 5.62 25.70 14.27
C ILE A 166 4.90 25.97 12.94
N ALA A 167 5.44 26.87 12.11
CA ALA A 167 4.84 27.23 10.82
C ALA A 167 4.78 26.04 9.85
N ILE A 168 5.84 25.23 9.74
CA ILE A 168 5.84 24.05 8.87
C ILE A 168 4.86 22.96 9.33
N SER A 169 4.58 22.87 10.64
CA SER A 169 3.58 21.96 11.20
C SER A 169 2.14 22.26 10.76
N PHE A 170 1.84 23.51 10.36
CA PHE A 170 0.56 23.82 9.71
C PHE A 170 0.50 23.25 8.29
N CYS A 171 1.63 23.25 7.59
CA CYS A 171 1.70 22.86 6.18
C CYS A 171 1.70 21.35 5.98
N LEU A 172 2.49 20.58 6.74
CA LEU A 172 2.71 19.15 6.48
C LEU A 172 1.43 18.30 6.54
N PRO A 173 0.60 18.35 7.60
CA PRO A 173 -0.65 17.57 7.66
C PRO A 173 -1.67 18.07 6.64
N SER A 174 -1.75 19.38 6.46
CA SER A 174 -2.66 20.02 5.52
C SER A 174 -2.33 19.66 4.07
N ALA A 175 -1.04 19.54 3.72
CA ALA A 175 -0.59 19.12 2.39
C ALA A 175 -1.01 17.68 2.06
N VAL A 176 -0.84 16.75 3.02
CA VAL A 176 -1.32 15.38 2.90
C VAL A 176 -2.84 15.36 2.68
N SER A 177 -3.59 16.13 3.48
CA SER A 177 -5.04 16.24 3.36
C SER A 177 -5.49 16.87 2.03
N ILE A 178 -4.77 17.85 1.49
CA ILE A 178 -5.03 18.43 0.17
C ILE A 178 -4.80 17.39 -0.93
N ILE A 179 -3.71 16.60 -0.85
CA ILE A 179 -3.44 15.52 -1.83
C ILE A 179 -4.56 14.48 -1.81
N THR A 180 -4.95 13.99 -0.63
CA THR A 180 -5.97 12.93 -0.52
C THR A 180 -7.38 13.41 -0.86
N SER A 181 -7.68 14.70 -0.65
CA SER A 181 -8.97 15.29 -1.02
C SER A 181 -9.06 15.70 -2.49
N THR A 182 -7.93 16.00 -3.14
CA THR A 182 -7.87 16.43 -4.55
C THR A 182 -7.71 15.26 -5.51
N PHE A 183 -6.84 14.30 -5.19
CA PHE A 183 -6.51 13.19 -6.09
C PHE A 183 -7.24 11.90 -5.71
N PRO A 184 -7.98 11.27 -6.64
CA PRO A 184 -8.63 9.98 -6.39
C PRO A 184 -7.59 8.87 -6.16
N GLU A 185 -8.01 7.78 -5.51
CA GLU A 185 -7.14 6.63 -5.22
C GLU A 185 -6.56 6.06 -6.53
N GLY A 186 -5.24 5.82 -6.58
CA GLY A 186 -4.57 5.27 -7.76
C GLY A 186 -3.25 5.97 -8.10
N LYS A 187 -2.85 5.89 -9.38
CA LYS A 187 -1.54 6.35 -9.87
C LYS A 187 -1.28 7.84 -9.59
N SER A 188 -2.25 8.71 -9.84
CA SER A 188 -2.10 10.17 -9.66
C SER A 188 -1.82 10.57 -8.21
N ARG A 189 -2.52 9.96 -7.24
CA ARG A 189 -2.28 10.20 -5.80
C ARG A 189 -0.91 9.70 -5.35
N ASN A 190 -0.48 8.54 -5.84
CA ASN A 190 0.85 7.99 -5.53
C ASN A 190 1.96 8.87 -6.10
N ILE A 191 1.81 9.38 -7.33
CA ILE A 191 2.74 10.36 -7.92
C ILE A 191 2.78 11.64 -7.08
N ALA A 192 1.65 12.12 -6.58
CA ALA A 192 1.61 13.31 -5.72
C ALA A 192 2.39 13.12 -4.40
N PHE A 193 2.20 11.98 -3.73
CA PHE A 193 2.98 11.64 -2.53
C PHE A 193 4.47 11.44 -2.82
N ALA A 194 4.81 10.75 -3.90
CA ALA A 194 6.19 10.57 -4.33
C ALA A 194 6.87 11.91 -4.66
N SER A 195 6.17 12.81 -5.33
CA SER A 195 6.67 14.15 -5.66
C SER A 195 6.89 14.99 -4.41
N MET A 196 5.97 14.93 -3.44
CA MET A 196 6.09 15.63 -2.15
C MET A 196 7.33 15.16 -1.37
N GLY A 197 7.62 13.85 -1.38
CA GLY A 197 8.84 13.27 -0.80
C GLY A 197 10.10 13.67 -1.56
N GLY A 198 10.09 13.62 -2.90
CA GLY A 198 11.21 14.02 -3.77
C GLY A 198 11.61 15.49 -3.64
N GLY A 199 10.69 16.36 -3.23
CA GLY A 199 10.99 17.77 -2.93
C GLY A 199 12.04 17.96 -1.84
N GLN A 200 12.13 17.05 -0.86
CA GLN A 200 13.06 17.17 0.27
C GLN A 200 14.54 17.09 -0.14
N PRO A 201 15.04 16.03 -0.81
CA PRO A 201 16.45 15.95 -1.20
C PRO A 201 16.85 17.02 -2.22
N ILE A 202 15.92 17.39 -3.13
CA ILE A 202 16.14 18.46 -4.10
C ILE A 202 16.30 19.80 -3.36
N GLY A 203 15.37 20.13 -2.48
CA GLY A 203 15.40 21.35 -1.68
C GLY A 203 16.67 21.46 -0.87
N PHE A 204 17.05 20.38 -0.17
CA PHE A 204 18.27 20.35 0.63
C PHE A 204 19.53 20.61 -0.21
N SER A 205 19.62 20.00 -1.39
CA SER A 205 20.73 20.21 -2.33
C SER A 205 20.84 21.67 -2.78
N PHE A 206 19.72 22.28 -3.17
CA PHE A 206 19.67 23.71 -3.51
C PHE A 206 20.08 24.57 -2.30
N GLY A 207 19.63 24.20 -1.10
CA GLY A 207 19.96 24.90 0.13
C GLY A 207 21.45 24.85 0.45
N LEU A 208 22.09 23.69 0.31
CA LEU A 208 23.54 23.54 0.49
C LEU A 208 24.33 24.41 -0.50
N VAL A 209 23.97 24.39 -1.78
CA VAL A 209 24.71 25.14 -2.81
C VAL A 209 24.53 26.64 -2.60
N LEU A 210 23.29 27.11 -2.44
CA LEU A 210 23.01 28.52 -2.19
C LEU A 210 23.62 28.98 -0.86
N GLY A 211 23.50 28.19 0.20
CA GLY A 211 24.08 28.49 1.50
C GLY A 211 25.60 28.61 1.43
N GLY A 212 26.29 27.71 0.72
CA GLY A 212 27.74 27.76 0.54
C GLY A 212 28.20 28.98 -0.26
N ILE A 213 27.51 29.29 -1.37
CA ILE A 213 27.81 30.47 -2.18
C ILE A 213 27.60 31.75 -1.36
N PHE A 214 26.47 31.89 -0.68
CA PHE A 214 26.14 33.11 0.05
C PHE A 214 26.95 33.28 1.33
N ALA A 215 27.32 32.19 2.01
CA ALA A 215 28.19 32.26 3.17
C ALA A 215 29.58 32.84 2.84
N ASP A 216 30.12 32.54 1.65
CA ASP A 216 31.44 33.04 1.23
C ASP A 216 31.38 34.41 0.51
N THR A 217 30.21 34.85 0.02
CA THR A 217 30.07 36.06 -0.84
C THR A 217 29.32 37.21 -0.17
N ILE A 218 27.98 37.26 -0.35
CA ILE A 218 27.11 38.40 -0.01
C ILE A 218 26.56 38.29 1.43
N GLY A 219 26.81 37.16 2.11
CA GLY A 219 26.39 36.88 3.47
C GLY A 219 25.24 35.87 3.55
N TRP A 220 25.24 35.06 4.61
CA TRP A 220 24.29 33.97 4.84
C TRP A 220 22.82 34.41 4.92
N ARG A 221 22.55 35.68 5.28
CA ARG A 221 21.19 36.26 5.40
C ARG A 221 20.40 36.17 4.09
N TRP A 222 21.07 36.30 2.95
CA TRP A 222 20.44 36.17 1.63
C TRP A 222 19.87 34.79 1.35
N GLY A 223 20.43 33.73 1.95
CA GLY A 223 19.86 32.38 1.90
C GLY A 223 18.44 32.35 2.49
N PHE A 224 18.21 33.05 3.60
CA PHE A 224 16.88 33.20 4.21
C PHE A 224 15.97 34.14 3.39
N HIS A 225 16.50 35.25 2.85
CA HIS A 225 15.69 36.16 2.03
C HIS A 225 15.16 35.50 0.75
N ILE A 226 16.00 34.74 0.03
CA ILE A 226 15.57 34.00 -1.17
C ILE A 226 14.56 32.91 -0.81
N SER A 227 14.78 32.22 0.31
CA SER A 227 13.81 31.24 0.83
C SER A 227 12.46 31.89 1.16
N ALA A 228 12.45 33.10 1.75
CA ALA A 228 11.23 33.86 2.03
C ALA A 228 10.52 34.29 0.75
N ILE A 229 11.26 34.74 -0.28
CA ILE A 229 10.70 35.09 -1.59
C ILE A 229 10.04 33.86 -2.22
N ALA A 230 10.76 32.73 -2.28
CA ALA A 230 10.22 31.48 -2.81
C ALA A 230 8.95 31.04 -2.05
N ASN A 231 8.96 31.11 -0.72
CA ASN A 231 7.80 30.75 0.08
C ASN A 231 6.61 31.70 -0.12
N THR A 232 6.87 32.99 -0.35
CA THR A 232 5.83 33.97 -0.66
C THR A 232 5.20 33.69 -2.03
N ILE A 233 5.99 33.29 -3.02
CA ILE A 233 5.48 32.85 -4.33
C ILE A 233 4.57 31.63 -4.15
N VAL A 234 5.00 30.64 -3.35
CA VAL A 234 4.20 29.45 -3.04
C VAL A 234 2.90 29.82 -2.32
N PHE A 235 2.93 30.74 -1.37
CA PHE A 235 1.74 31.27 -0.70
C PHE A 235 0.77 31.93 -1.70
N VAL A 236 1.28 32.78 -2.60
CA VAL A 236 0.46 33.46 -3.62
C VAL A 236 -0.16 32.45 -4.59
N LEU A 237 0.63 31.49 -5.08
CA LEU A 237 0.14 30.41 -5.94
C LEU A 237 -0.91 29.55 -5.22
N GLY A 238 -0.70 29.21 -3.95
CA GLY A 238 -1.67 28.48 -3.16
C GLY A 238 -2.95 29.27 -2.90
N LEU A 239 -2.84 30.57 -2.68
CA LEU A 239 -3.97 31.46 -2.39
C LEU A 239 -4.97 31.51 -3.55
N PHE A 240 -4.44 31.66 -4.78
CA PHE A 240 -5.24 31.74 -6.00
C PHE A 240 -5.55 30.38 -6.64
N GLY A 241 -4.67 29.40 -6.44
CA GLY A 241 -4.69 28.13 -7.16
C GLY A 241 -5.32 26.95 -6.42
N LEU A 242 -5.36 26.96 -5.08
CA LEU A 242 -5.98 25.86 -4.32
C LEU A 242 -7.51 25.94 -4.36
N PRO A 243 -8.20 24.84 -4.71
CA PRO A 243 -9.65 24.82 -4.82
C PRO A 243 -10.31 25.21 -3.49
N LYS A 244 -11.30 26.10 -3.56
CA LYS A 244 -12.10 26.51 -2.40
C LYS A 244 -13.14 25.41 -2.16
N VAL A 245 -12.93 24.61 -1.12
CA VAL A 245 -13.96 23.67 -0.65
C VAL A 245 -14.82 24.44 0.35
N ASP A 246 -16.04 24.82 -0.07
CA ASP A 246 -17.00 25.55 0.75
C ASP A 246 -17.69 24.63 1.77
N ASN A 247 -16.93 24.04 2.69
CA ASN A 247 -17.48 23.37 3.86
C ASN A 247 -17.49 24.33 5.05
N LYS A 248 -18.47 25.24 5.09
CA LYS A 248 -18.79 25.98 6.32
C LYS A 248 -19.44 25.02 7.32
N LEU A 249 -18.61 24.23 8.01
CA LEU A 249 -19.08 23.38 9.09
C LEU A 249 -19.62 24.25 10.24
N PRO A 250 -20.90 24.13 10.64
CA PRO A 250 -21.41 24.84 11.79
C PRO A 250 -20.66 24.40 13.07
N HIS A 251 -20.33 25.35 13.94
CA HIS A 251 -19.71 25.15 15.26
C HIS A 251 -18.23 24.71 15.35
N VAL A 252 -17.35 25.23 14.46
CA VAL A 252 -15.87 25.01 14.53
C VAL A 252 -15.30 25.17 15.94
N TRP A 253 -15.65 26.25 16.65
CA TRP A 253 -15.16 26.53 18.02
C TRP A 253 -15.61 25.50 19.06
N SER A 254 -16.83 24.94 18.92
CA SER A 254 -17.32 23.89 19.82
C SER A 254 -16.56 22.59 19.59
N ARG A 255 -16.36 22.22 18.32
CA ARG A 255 -15.63 21.02 17.92
C ARG A 255 -14.16 21.08 18.28
N LEU A 256 -13.52 22.25 18.15
CA LEU A 256 -12.14 22.46 18.57
C LEU A 256 -11.95 22.24 20.08
N LYS A 257 -12.99 22.50 20.87
CA LYS A 257 -12.99 22.28 22.32
C LYS A 257 -13.31 20.83 22.71
N SER A 258 -14.18 20.15 21.95
CA SER A 258 -14.62 18.78 22.27
C SER A 258 -13.76 17.68 21.64
N ASP A 259 -13.17 17.92 20.47
CA ASP A 259 -12.56 16.89 19.61
C ASP A 259 -11.03 16.82 19.76
N ILE A 260 -10.41 17.76 20.50
CA ILE A 260 -8.94 17.85 20.70
C ILE A 260 -8.55 17.60 22.16
N ASP A 261 -7.54 16.75 22.38
CA ASP A 261 -6.95 16.47 23.71
C ASP A 261 -5.88 17.51 24.09
N TRP A 262 -6.32 18.70 24.51
CA TRP A 262 -5.44 19.80 24.93
C TRP A 262 -4.50 19.43 26.09
N VAL A 263 -4.94 18.55 27.00
CA VAL A 263 -4.15 18.13 28.16
C VAL A 263 -3.03 17.19 27.73
N GLY A 264 -3.33 16.23 26.84
CA GLY A 264 -2.33 15.36 26.23
C GLY A 264 -1.26 16.15 25.48
N ILE A 265 -1.65 17.18 24.71
CA ILE A 265 -0.72 18.08 24.00
C ILE A 265 0.20 18.80 24.96
N LEU A 266 -0.36 19.33 26.06
CA LEU A 266 0.40 20.06 27.05
C LEU A 266 1.45 19.15 27.69
N PHE A 267 1.09 17.94 28.12
CA PHE A 267 2.06 17.00 28.70
C PHE A 267 3.13 16.58 27.70
N GLY A 268 2.74 16.20 26.48
CA GLY A 268 3.68 15.81 25.42
C GLY A 268 4.65 16.93 25.06
N SER A 269 4.14 18.11 24.72
CA SER A 269 4.95 19.26 24.31
C SER A 269 5.82 19.80 25.45
N ALA A 270 5.29 19.90 26.67
CA ALA A 270 6.05 20.39 27.82
C ALA A 270 7.19 19.43 28.19
N SER A 271 6.96 18.11 28.16
CA SER A 271 8.02 17.13 28.44
C SER A 271 9.20 17.25 27.48
N LEU A 272 8.93 17.35 26.17
CA LEU A 272 9.95 17.45 25.13
C LEU A 272 10.69 18.79 25.17
N ALA A 273 9.96 19.89 25.39
CA ALA A 273 10.54 21.22 25.52
C ALA A 273 11.47 21.33 26.74
N LEU A 274 11.03 20.82 27.91
CA LEU A 274 11.83 20.79 29.13
C LEU A 274 13.06 19.90 28.97
N LEU A 275 12.91 18.71 28.37
CA LEU A 275 14.03 17.79 28.14
C LEU A 275 15.09 18.42 27.23
N SER A 276 14.67 19.07 26.14
CA SER A 276 15.59 19.76 25.23
C SER A 276 16.27 20.96 25.89
N TYR A 277 15.55 21.71 26.73
CA TYR A 277 16.13 22.83 27.49
C TYR A 277 17.17 22.34 28.51
N CYS A 278 16.89 21.25 29.22
CA CYS A 278 17.86 20.63 30.12
C CYS A 278 19.13 20.19 29.37
N PHE A 279 19.00 19.60 28.18
CA PHE A 279 20.18 19.22 27.38
C PHE A 279 21.01 20.43 26.95
N ALA A 280 20.39 21.57 26.64
CA ALA A 280 21.13 22.82 26.40
C ALA A 280 21.97 23.25 27.60
N LEU A 281 21.35 23.28 28.78
CA LEU A 281 22.02 23.72 30.00
C LEU A 281 23.20 22.79 30.34
N ILE A 282 23.03 21.48 30.13
CA ILE A 282 24.08 20.49 30.35
C ILE A 282 25.19 20.59 29.29
N SER A 283 24.88 20.99 28.04
CA SER A 283 25.90 21.24 27.00
C SER A 283 26.81 22.42 27.33
N GLU A 284 26.35 23.36 28.15
CA GLU A 284 27.11 24.56 28.53
C GLU A 284 28.16 24.27 29.58
N GLU A 285 27.79 23.54 30.63
CA GLU A 285 28.72 23.13 31.67
C GLU A 285 28.19 21.86 32.33
N THR A 286 28.99 20.79 32.31
CA THR A 286 28.55 19.47 32.81
C THR A 286 28.24 19.48 34.31
N ALA A 287 28.82 20.41 35.07
CA ALA A 287 28.52 20.60 36.49
C ALA A 287 27.09 21.12 36.76
N LYS A 288 26.45 21.81 35.79
CA LYS A 288 25.06 22.31 35.91
C LYS A 288 24.03 21.19 36.04
N ILE A 289 24.40 19.94 35.79
CA ILE A 289 23.52 18.79 36.05
C ILE A 289 23.19 18.63 37.54
N GLN A 290 24.09 19.07 38.43
CA GLN A 290 23.91 19.02 39.88
C GLN A 290 23.16 20.24 40.43
N GLU A 291 22.89 21.25 39.59
CA GLU A 291 22.11 22.40 39.99
C GLU A 291 20.66 21.98 40.29
N PRO A 292 20.10 22.36 41.45
CA PRO A 292 18.74 21.96 41.85
C PRO A 292 17.68 22.30 40.80
N THR A 293 17.89 23.40 40.06
CA THR A 293 17.00 23.87 39.00
C THR A 293 17.00 22.91 37.80
N THR A 294 18.17 22.58 37.26
CA THR A 294 18.34 21.64 36.14
C THR A 294 17.84 20.24 36.50
N LEU A 295 18.15 19.77 37.72
CA LEU A 295 17.70 18.48 38.21
C LEU A 295 16.17 18.45 38.39
N GLY A 296 15.58 19.52 38.93
CA GLY A 296 14.12 19.66 39.05
C GLY A 296 13.41 19.68 37.70
N LEU A 297 13.96 20.39 36.71
CA LEU A 297 13.44 20.42 35.34
C LEU A 297 13.56 19.05 34.66
N LEU A 298 14.68 18.33 34.85
CA LEU A 298 14.89 17.00 34.30
C LEU A 298 13.93 15.98 34.92
N ILE A 299 13.76 15.97 36.24
CA ILE A 299 12.79 15.11 36.94
C ILE A 299 11.38 15.41 36.45
N THR A 300 11.02 16.69 36.30
CA THR A 300 9.71 17.11 35.79
C THR A 300 9.50 16.61 34.35
N ALA A 301 10.48 16.80 33.46
CA ALA A 301 10.41 16.33 32.08
C ALA A 301 10.21 14.81 32.00
N ILE A 302 10.98 14.05 32.79
CA ILE A 302 10.88 12.59 32.86
C ILE A 302 9.54 12.14 33.46
N ALA A 303 9.02 12.85 34.47
CA ALA A 303 7.74 12.54 35.11
C ALA A 303 6.53 12.84 34.22
N LEU A 304 6.62 13.82 33.33
CA LEU A 304 5.55 14.18 32.39
C LEU A 304 5.32 13.11 31.30
N ILE A 305 6.34 12.31 30.95
CA ILE A 305 6.22 11.22 29.97
C ILE A 305 5.24 10.12 30.43
N PRO A 306 5.39 9.49 31.62
CA PRO A 306 4.41 8.52 32.12
C PRO A 306 3.06 9.17 32.44
N ALA A 307 3.03 10.45 32.85
CA ALA A 307 1.78 11.18 33.02
C ALA A 307 1.00 11.32 31.70
N PHE A 308 1.70 11.60 30.59
CA PHE A 308 1.13 11.60 29.24
C PHE A 308 0.57 10.22 28.87
N ILE A 309 1.36 9.14 29.04
CA ILE A 309 0.94 7.76 28.71
C ILE A 309 -0.31 7.35 29.51
N PHE A 310 -0.35 7.68 30.81
CA PHE A 310 -1.49 7.39 31.68
C PHE A 310 -2.73 8.21 31.30
N TRP A 311 -2.56 9.51 31.02
CA TRP A 311 -3.64 10.40 30.62
C TRP A 311 -4.31 9.92 29.34
N VAL A 312 -3.49 9.67 28.31
CA VAL A 312 -3.95 9.20 27.01
C VAL A 312 -4.61 7.82 27.11
N GLY A 313 -4.04 6.90 27.90
CA GLY A 313 -4.66 5.61 28.17
C GLY A 313 -6.00 5.70 28.92
N ARG A 314 -6.16 6.71 29.78
CA ARG A 314 -7.44 7.02 30.43
C ARG A 314 -8.45 7.57 29.43
N GLN A 315 -8.06 8.50 28.55
CA GLN A 315 -8.95 9.06 27.52
C GLN A 315 -9.45 7.97 26.57
N GLU A 316 -8.56 7.07 26.13
CA GLU A 316 -8.90 5.96 25.26
C GLU A 316 -9.91 5.00 25.92
N ARG A 317 -9.72 4.66 27.20
CA ARG A 317 -10.69 3.83 27.95
C ARG A 317 -12.06 4.49 28.12
N LEU A 318 -12.10 5.83 28.13
CA LEU A 318 -13.32 6.61 28.27
C LEU A 318 -13.99 6.91 26.91
N GLY A 319 -13.45 6.42 25.79
CA GLY A 319 -13.98 6.66 24.44
C GLY A 319 -13.90 8.13 24.01
N ARG A 320 -12.97 8.89 24.59
CA ARG A 320 -12.76 10.32 24.32
C ARG A 320 -11.62 10.51 23.31
N PRO A 321 -11.56 11.66 22.61
CA PRO A 321 -10.48 11.91 21.66
C PRO A 321 -9.13 11.81 22.35
N ALA A 322 -8.27 10.94 21.82
CA ALA A 322 -6.91 10.74 22.28
C ALA A 322 -5.97 11.00 21.09
N ILE A 323 -4.94 11.81 21.30
CA ILE A 323 -4.04 12.22 20.22
C ILE A 323 -3.14 11.08 19.76
N ILE A 324 -2.72 10.19 20.66
CA ILE A 324 -1.97 8.99 20.30
C ILE A 324 -2.56 7.80 21.07
N PRO A 325 -3.58 7.09 20.56
CA PRO A 325 -4.21 6.00 21.29
C PRO A 325 -3.19 4.92 21.68
N ASN A 326 -3.24 4.41 22.91
CA ASN A 326 -2.27 3.41 23.38
C ASN A 326 -2.43 2.07 22.64
N SER A 327 -3.60 1.80 22.05
CA SER A 327 -3.81 0.68 21.12
C SER A 327 -2.89 0.72 19.90
N LEU A 328 -2.43 1.89 19.45
CA LEU A 328 -1.49 2.04 18.34
C LEU A 328 -0.15 1.36 18.66
N TRP A 329 0.36 1.56 19.88
CA TRP A 329 1.62 1.00 20.37
C TRP A 329 1.54 -0.50 20.69
N ARG A 330 0.33 -1.05 20.84
CA ARG A 330 0.13 -2.50 21.00
C ARG A 330 0.52 -3.27 19.75
N ASN A 331 0.50 -2.62 18.58
CA ASN A 331 1.06 -3.19 17.37
C ASN A 331 2.59 -3.16 17.42
N ARG A 332 3.20 -4.35 17.57
CA ARG A 332 4.64 -4.50 17.73
C ARG A 332 5.43 -3.96 16.52
N ILE A 333 4.91 -4.12 15.30
CA ILE A 333 5.58 -3.66 14.07
C ILE A 333 5.68 -2.12 14.07
N PHE A 334 4.58 -1.45 14.42
CA PHE A 334 4.54 0.01 14.46
C PHE A 334 5.49 0.60 15.52
N SER A 335 5.51 0.00 16.72
CA SER A 335 6.41 0.42 17.80
C SER A 335 7.88 0.28 17.43
N ILE A 336 8.26 -0.83 16.77
CA ILE A 336 9.61 -1.06 16.26
C ILE A 336 10.01 -0.01 15.23
N ILE A 337 9.13 0.28 14.28
CA ILE A 337 9.37 1.29 13.24
C ILE A 337 9.57 2.68 13.87
N CYS A 338 8.77 3.03 14.87
CA CYS A 338 8.91 4.29 15.59
C CYS A 338 10.25 4.39 16.36
N ILE A 339 10.70 3.31 17.00
CA ILE A 339 12.01 3.27 17.66
C ILE A 339 13.13 3.40 16.62
N GLY A 340 13.03 2.66 15.51
CA GLY A 340 14.00 2.71 14.42
C GLY A 340 14.11 4.10 13.81
N VAL A 341 12.97 4.77 13.55
CA VAL A 341 12.96 6.10 12.91
C VAL A 341 13.52 7.15 13.86
N PHE A 342 13.21 7.07 15.15
CA PHE A 342 13.77 7.95 16.17
C PHE A 342 15.30 7.92 16.19
N ILE A 343 15.88 6.71 16.26
CA ILE A 343 17.34 6.52 16.33
C ILE A 343 18.00 6.91 15.01
N THR A 344 17.45 6.44 13.89
CA THR A 344 18.07 6.61 12.57
C THR A 344 18.11 8.08 12.16
N TRP A 345 17.02 8.82 12.36
CA TRP A 345 16.99 10.24 12.04
C TRP A 345 17.85 11.08 12.99
N GLY A 346 17.97 10.66 14.25
CA GLY A 346 18.91 11.26 15.20
C GLY A 346 20.36 11.09 14.74
N THR A 347 20.77 9.87 14.39
CA THR A 347 22.12 9.58 13.88
C THR A 347 22.39 10.31 12.57
N PHE A 348 21.45 10.26 11.62
CA PHE A 348 21.56 10.91 10.33
C PHE A 348 21.82 12.42 10.47
N ASN A 349 21.00 13.13 11.27
CA ASN A 349 21.15 14.59 11.47
C ASN A 349 22.41 14.95 12.27
N ALA A 350 22.82 14.11 13.23
CA ALA A 350 24.07 14.32 13.95
C ALA A 350 25.26 14.25 12.98
N VAL A 351 25.41 13.13 12.24
CA VAL A 351 26.51 12.94 11.27
C VAL A 351 26.52 14.05 10.22
N GLU A 352 25.34 14.46 9.74
CA GLU A 352 25.18 15.54 8.78
C GLU A 352 25.73 16.88 9.30
N SER A 353 25.40 17.23 10.55
CA SER A 353 25.87 18.47 11.19
C SER A 353 27.38 18.43 11.44
N TYR A 354 27.92 17.31 11.92
CA TYR A 354 29.34 17.16 12.19
C TYR A 354 30.21 17.11 10.94
N HIS A 355 29.72 16.59 9.81
CA HIS A 355 30.45 16.69 8.54
C HIS A 355 30.71 18.16 8.17
N THR A 356 29.72 19.04 8.35
CA THR A 356 29.91 20.46 8.05
C THR A 356 30.94 21.09 9.00
N LEU A 357 30.82 20.82 10.30
CA LEU A 357 31.78 21.31 11.30
C LEU A 357 33.20 20.77 11.03
N PHE A 358 33.33 19.53 10.59
CA PHE A 358 34.62 18.94 10.21
C PHE A 358 35.24 19.65 9.01
N PHE A 359 34.49 19.83 7.92
CA PHE A 359 35.04 20.47 6.72
C PHE A 359 35.45 21.93 6.96
N GLN A 360 34.65 22.70 7.71
CA GLN A 360 34.90 24.13 7.91
C GLN A 360 35.78 24.43 9.14
N ASN A 361 35.55 23.80 10.30
CA ASN A 361 36.30 24.13 11.52
C ASN A 361 37.58 23.32 11.67
N VAL A 362 37.63 22.07 11.17
CA VAL A 362 38.81 21.20 11.29
C VAL A 362 39.69 21.30 10.05
N GLN A 363 39.14 21.02 8.85
CA GLN A 363 39.90 21.11 7.59
C GLN A 363 40.04 22.55 7.06
N LYS A 364 39.41 23.54 7.71
CA LYS A 364 39.48 24.97 7.36
C LYS A 364 39.11 25.27 5.89
N LEU A 365 38.20 24.48 5.33
CA LEU A 365 37.71 24.65 3.97
C LEU A 365 36.66 25.77 3.92
N SER A 366 36.52 26.43 2.77
CA SER A 366 35.48 27.45 2.58
C SER A 366 34.08 26.83 2.51
N ALA A 367 33.04 27.64 2.67
CA ALA A 367 31.67 27.15 2.70
C ALA A 367 31.26 26.55 1.35
N ILE A 368 31.65 27.18 0.23
CA ILE A 368 31.35 26.66 -1.12
C ILE A 368 32.01 25.30 -1.38
N GLN A 369 33.24 25.11 -0.93
CA GLN A 369 33.93 23.84 -1.07
C GLN A 369 33.31 22.76 -0.19
N THR A 370 32.82 23.14 0.99
CA THR A 370 32.07 22.25 1.88
C THR A 370 30.79 21.79 1.22
N SER A 371 30.01 22.70 0.62
CA SER A 371 28.78 22.36 -0.11
C SER A 371 29.02 21.36 -1.23
N ILE A 372 30.06 21.57 -2.06
CA ILE A 372 30.40 20.66 -3.17
C ILE A 372 30.73 19.26 -2.65
N ARG A 373 31.48 19.16 -1.54
CA ARG A 373 31.84 17.88 -0.91
C ARG A 373 30.65 17.21 -0.22
N PHE A 374 29.56 17.94 0.05
CA PHE A 374 28.35 17.44 0.69
C PHE A 374 27.30 16.93 -0.32
N LEU A 375 27.32 17.43 -1.56
CA LEU A 375 26.36 17.08 -2.62
C LEU A 375 26.16 15.57 -2.86
N PRO A 376 27.16 14.68 -2.71
CA PRO A 376 26.94 13.25 -2.84
C PRO A 376 25.91 12.67 -1.86
N GLY A 377 25.71 13.30 -0.70
CA GLY A 377 24.73 12.87 0.29
C GLY A 377 23.31 12.92 -0.26
N PRO A 378 22.76 14.10 -0.61
CA PRO A 378 21.43 14.20 -1.19
C PRO A 378 21.21 13.37 -2.46
N VAL A 379 22.26 13.22 -3.29
CA VAL A 379 22.23 12.33 -4.47
C VAL A 379 22.06 10.87 -4.04
N ALA A 380 22.82 10.40 -3.05
CA ALA A 380 22.69 9.06 -2.51
C ALA A 380 21.32 8.81 -1.87
N GLY A 381 20.77 9.79 -1.15
CA GLY A 381 19.42 9.72 -0.59
C GLY A 381 18.32 9.64 -1.67
N ALA A 382 18.43 10.47 -2.72
CA ALA A 382 17.52 10.39 -3.87
C ALA A 382 17.61 9.03 -4.58
N LEU A 383 18.83 8.52 -4.82
CA LEU A 383 19.06 7.20 -5.38
C LEU A 383 18.52 6.09 -4.47
N ALA A 384 18.66 6.21 -3.15
CA ALA A 384 18.11 5.26 -2.19
C ALA A 384 16.58 5.21 -2.26
N ASN A 385 15.90 6.35 -2.32
CA ASN A 385 14.45 6.41 -2.47
C ASN A 385 13.98 5.79 -3.80
N VAL A 386 14.65 6.08 -4.92
CA VAL A 386 14.32 5.47 -6.23
C VAL A 386 14.59 3.98 -6.23
N ALA A 387 15.75 3.55 -5.75
CA ALA A 387 16.13 2.15 -5.66
C ALA A 387 15.14 1.38 -4.78
N MET A 388 14.74 1.95 -3.64
CA MET A 388 13.71 1.35 -2.78
C MET A 388 12.37 1.24 -3.49
N GLY A 389 11.93 2.26 -4.24
CA GLY A 389 10.71 2.18 -5.04
C GLY A 389 10.75 1.08 -6.11
N LEU A 390 11.91 0.84 -6.72
CA LEU A 390 12.09 -0.22 -7.73
C LEU A 390 12.27 -1.61 -7.12
N ILE A 391 12.87 -1.71 -5.94
CA ILE A 391 13.28 -2.99 -5.33
C ILE A 391 12.22 -3.51 -4.33
N ALA A 392 11.33 -2.65 -3.83
CA ALA A 392 10.34 -2.99 -2.80
C ALA A 392 9.40 -4.17 -3.15
N HIS A 393 9.17 -4.45 -4.44
CA HIS A 393 8.35 -5.58 -4.89
C HIS A 393 9.15 -6.89 -5.06
N ARG A 394 10.49 -6.82 -5.10
CA ARG A 394 11.37 -7.98 -5.33
C ARG A 394 12.13 -8.43 -4.09
N VAL A 395 12.39 -7.52 -3.17
CA VAL A 395 13.17 -7.79 -1.96
C VAL A 395 12.32 -7.54 -0.73
N ARG A 396 12.42 -8.45 0.22
CA ARG A 396 11.74 -8.34 1.51
C ARG A 396 12.16 -7.05 2.22
N ALA A 397 11.17 -6.30 2.70
CA ALA A 397 11.35 -4.97 3.28
C ALA A 397 12.27 -4.94 4.52
N ASP A 398 12.33 -6.05 5.26
CA ASP A 398 13.20 -6.24 6.43
C ASP A 398 14.69 -6.17 6.07
N TRP A 399 15.11 -6.89 5.04
CA TRP A 399 16.49 -6.88 4.55
C TRP A 399 16.87 -5.54 3.97
N ALA A 400 15.97 -4.90 3.24
CA ALA A 400 16.22 -3.59 2.65
C ALA A 400 16.46 -2.50 3.73
N VAL A 401 15.66 -2.50 4.79
CA VAL A 401 15.87 -1.60 5.94
C VAL A 401 17.17 -1.96 6.68
N ALA A 402 17.44 -3.24 6.94
CA ALA A 402 18.66 -3.66 7.64
C ALA A 402 19.93 -3.22 6.89
N VAL A 403 19.96 -3.39 5.56
CA VAL A 403 21.08 -2.96 4.71
C VAL A 403 21.21 -1.44 4.72
N GLY A 404 20.10 -0.70 4.60
CA GLY A 404 20.13 0.76 4.67
C GLY A 404 20.64 1.29 6.02
N LEU A 405 20.17 0.71 7.13
CA LEU A 405 20.63 1.05 8.48
C LEU A 405 22.11 0.72 8.68
N PHE A 406 22.57 -0.40 8.11
CA PHE A 406 23.99 -0.73 8.09
C PHE A 406 24.81 0.33 7.34
N CYS A 407 24.35 0.80 6.18
CA CYS A 407 25.00 1.91 5.46
C CYS A 407 25.06 3.19 6.30
N THR A 408 23.95 3.60 6.94
CA THR A 408 23.94 4.82 7.78
C THR A 408 24.90 4.69 8.97
N THR A 409 24.93 3.51 9.60
CA THR A 409 25.84 3.20 10.69
C THR A 409 27.30 3.21 10.22
N LEU A 410 27.56 2.68 9.02
CA LEU A 410 28.87 2.72 8.39
C LEU A 410 29.32 4.17 8.14
N GLY A 411 28.42 5.06 7.72
CA GLY A 411 28.68 6.49 7.61
C GLY A 411 29.13 7.10 8.94
N GLY A 412 28.37 6.89 10.01
CA GLY A 412 28.75 7.35 11.36
C GLY A 412 30.08 6.76 11.87
N LEU A 413 30.36 5.49 11.55
CA LEU A 413 31.63 4.84 11.91
C LEU A 413 32.83 5.40 11.13
N LEU A 414 32.65 5.71 9.85
CA LEU A 414 33.68 6.34 9.02
C LEU A 414 34.02 7.73 9.57
N MET A 415 33.02 8.50 10.03
CA MET A 415 33.23 9.78 10.71
C MET A 415 34.07 9.66 11.99
N CYS A 416 34.07 8.51 12.66
CA CYS A 416 34.94 8.29 13.81
C CYS A 416 36.41 8.05 13.42
N ILE A 417 36.66 7.35 12.31
CA ILE A 417 38.00 6.95 11.88
C ILE A 417 38.70 8.07 11.09
N ILE A 418 37.92 8.96 10.48
CA ILE A 418 38.42 9.99 9.58
C ILE A 418 39.55 10.81 10.23
N GLN A 419 40.64 11.02 9.47
CA GLN A 419 41.75 11.88 9.86
C GLN A 419 41.71 13.15 9.01
N PRO A 420 42.06 14.33 9.56
CA PRO A 420 42.02 15.60 8.82
C PRO A 420 42.92 15.63 7.57
N GLU A 421 44.05 14.91 7.61
CA GLU A 421 45.06 14.88 6.54
C GLU A 421 44.68 13.97 5.35
N TRP A 422 43.68 13.12 5.52
CA TRP A 422 43.31 12.17 4.47
C TRP A 422 42.60 12.83 3.31
N SER A 423 42.77 12.25 2.12
CA SER A 423 42.04 12.71 0.93
C SER A 423 40.53 12.52 1.10
N TYR A 424 39.76 13.42 0.50
CA TYR A 424 38.29 13.37 0.52
C TYR A 424 37.74 11.99 0.09
N TRP A 425 38.34 11.39 -0.93
CA TRP A 425 37.90 10.11 -1.51
C TRP A 425 38.14 8.90 -0.61
N SER A 426 39.07 8.99 0.34
CA SER A 426 39.46 7.85 1.19
C SER A 426 38.41 7.50 2.24
N CYS A 427 37.73 8.50 2.81
CA CYS A 427 36.81 8.28 3.94
C CYS A 427 35.63 9.26 3.96
N ALA A 428 35.89 10.56 3.75
CA ALA A 428 34.87 11.60 3.83
C ALA A 428 33.73 11.40 2.80
N PHE A 429 34.08 11.07 1.56
CA PHE A 429 33.12 10.78 0.49
C PHE A 429 32.18 9.62 0.87
N LEU A 430 32.74 8.49 1.31
CA LEU A 430 31.96 7.31 1.68
C LEU A 430 31.06 7.59 2.89
N SER A 431 31.55 8.36 3.86
CA SER A 431 30.78 8.78 5.03
C SER A 431 29.56 9.62 4.63
N VAL A 432 29.75 10.65 3.81
CA VAL A 432 28.69 11.51 3.29
C VAL A 432 27.70 10.73 2.42
N PHE A 433 28.20 9.83 1.56
CA PHE A 433 27.38 9.05 0.63
C PHE A 433 26.50 8.01 1.35
N PHE A 434 27.02 7.30 2.35
CA PHE A 434 26.26 6.25 3.03
C PHE A 434 25.29 6.77 4.10
N ASN A 435 25.53 7.97 4.65
CA ASN A 435 24.73 8.54 5.73
C ASN A 435 23.21 8.62 5.44
N PRO A 436 22.71 9.13 4.30
CA PRO A 436 21.27 9.27 4.07
C PRO A 436 20.55 7.96 3.71
N ILE A 437 21.26 6.94 3.24
CA ILE A 437 20.65 5.75 2.61
C ILE A 437 19.68 5.02 3.56
N GLY A 438 20.06 4.85 4.83
CA GLY A 438 19.21 4.14 5.80
C GLY A 438 18.07 4.97 6.33
N ALA A 439 18.26 6.28 6.51
CA ALA A 439 17.18 7.19 6.90
C ALA A 439 16.07 7.20 5.83
N ASP A 440 16.46 7.30 4.56
CA ASP A 440 15.53 7.34 3.43
C ASP A 440 14.88 5.97 3.16
N ALA A 441 15.65 4.88 3.22
CA ALA A 441 15.11 3.53 3.08
C ALA A 441 14.12 3.20 4.20
N LEU A 442 14.47 3.51 5.45
CA LEU A 442 13.58 3.32 6.58
C LEU A 442 12.32 4.18 6.45
N PHE A 443 12.45 5.45 6.03
CA PHE A 443 11.30 6.33 5.84
C PHE A 443 10.33 5.81 4.78
N THR A 444 10.85 5.37 3.63
CA THR A 444 10.04 4.82 2.54
C THR A 444 9.34 3.52 2.94
N VAL A 445 10.07 2.56 3.52
CA VAL A 445 9.50 1.28 3.95
C VAL A 445 8.49 1.46 5.07
N SER A 446 8.76 2.35 6.03
CA SER A 446 7.87 2.60 7.15
C SER A 446 6.53 3.18 6.71
N ASN A 447 6.53 4.11 5.74
CA ASN A 447 5.28 4.62 5.19
C ASN A 447 4.46 3.53 4.49
N LEU A 448 5.12 2.63 3.73
CA LEU A 448 4.46 1.48 3.10
C LEU A 448 3.85 0.53 4.14
N VAL A 449 4.61 0.19 5.19
CA VAL A 449 4.14 -0.69 6.27
C VAL A 449 3.01 -0.05 7.07
N ILE A 450 3.08 1.25 7.36
CA ILE A 450 1.98 1.96 8.03
C ILE A 450 0.69 1.88 7.20
N THR A 451 0.79 2.01 5.87
CA THR A 451 -0.37 1.88 4.99
C THR A 451 -0.92 0.46 4.87
N SER A 452 -0.09 -0.58 5.03
CA SER A 452 -0.56 -1.97 4.99
C SER A 452 -1.10 -2.47 6.34
N VAL A 453 -0.56 -1.98 7.45
CA VAL A 453 -0.89 -2.44 8.80
C VAL A 453 -2.13 -1.75 9.39
N PHE A 454 -2.38 -0.49 9.03
CA PHE A 454 -3.50 0.28 9.56
C PHE A 454 -4.60 0.50 8.51
N PRO A 455 -5.89 0.46 8.90
CA PRO A 455 -7.02 0.87 8.05
C PRO A 455 -6.97 2.35 7.64
N ALA A 456 -7.58 2.72 6.51
CA ALA A 456 -7.56 4.09 5.96
C ALA A 456 -7.92 5.19 6.97
N ARG A 457 -8.84 4.92 7.90
CA ARG A 457 -9.24 5.86 8.95
C ARG A 457 -8.14 6.17 9.97
N THR A 458 -7.26 5.22 10.28
CA THR A 458 -6.19 5.38 11.28
C THR A 458 -4.79 5.51 10.66
N GLN A 459 -4.64 5.28 9.34
CA GLN A 459 -3.41 5.50 8.59
C GLN A 459 -2.85 6.92 8.73
N GLY A 460 -3.70 7.94 8.58
CA GLY A 460 -3.27 9.34 8.70
C GLY A 460 -2.72 9.66 10.09
N LEU A 461 -3.36 9.12 11.13
CA LEU A 461 -2.90 9.25 12.51
C LEU A 461 -1.56 8.53 12.74
N ALA A 462 -1.44 7.28 12.30
CA ALA A 462 -0.21 6.50 12.41
C ALA A 462 0.97 7.15 11.67
N GLY A 463 0.73 7.68 10.46
CA GLY A 463 1.71 8.44 9.68
C GLY A 463 2.11 9.77 10.33
N GLY A 464 1.16 10.46 10.98
CA GLY A 464 1.43 11.66 11.77
C GLY A 464 2.31 11.39 12.99
N VAL A 465 2.03 10.30 13.72
CA VAL A 465 2.86 9.86 14.85
C VAL A 465 4.27 9.48 14.38
N PHE A 466 4.38 8.73 13.29
CA PHE A 466 5.66 8.37 12.70
C PHE A 466 6.52 9.59 12.33
N ASN A 467 5.95 10.58 11.64
CA ASN A 467 6.66 11.82 11.30
C ASN A 467 7.05 12.63 12.55
N THR A 468 6.18 12.66 13.56
CA THR A 468 6.46 13.32 14.84
C THR A 468 7.66 12.69 15.53
N VAL A 469 7.70 11.35 15.62
CA VAL A 469 8.82 10.61 16.21
C VAL A 469 10.11 10.84 15.43
N ALA A 470 10.05 10.91 14.09
CA ALA A 470 11.22 11.25 13.27
C ALA A 470 11.77 12.65 13.59
N GLN A 471 10.92 13.67 13.69
CA GLN A 471 11.33 15.05 14.00
C GLN A 471 11.89 15.20 15.41
N ILE A 472 11.27 14.54 16.39
CA ILE A 472 11.80 14.49 17.76
C ILE A 472 13.16 13.77 17.78
N GLY A 473 13.29 12.66 17.04
CA GLY A 473 14.54 11.92 16.88
C GLY A 473 15.69 12.79 16.35
N LYS A 474 15.45 13.59 15.30
CA LYS A 474 16.42 14.57 14.78
C LYS A 474 16.94 15.51 15.88
N SER A 475 16.01 16.12 16.62
CA SER A 475 16.38 17.09 17.65
C SER A 475 17.12 16.44 18.82
N VAL A 476 16.60 15.34 19.35
CA VAL A 476 17.18 14.66 20.52
C VAL A 476 18.53 14.04 20.17
N GLY A 477 18.66 13.41 19.00
CA GLY A 477 19.93 12.86 18.52
C GLY A 477 20.99 13.94 18.36
N LEU A 478 20.63 15.08 17.75
CA LEU A 478 21.56 16.20 17.59
C LEU A 478 21.96 16.78 18.95
N ALA A 479 21.01 17.07 19.84
CA ALA A 479 21.28 17.60 21.17
C ALA A 479 22.17 16.66 22.01
N THR A 480 21.87 15.36 22.01
CA THR A 480 22.66 14.37 22.78
C THR A 480 24.10 14.29 22.26
N SER A 481 24.26 14.23 20.93
CA SER A 481 25.60 14.21 20.32
C SER A 481 26.37 15.51 20.60
N ALA A 482 25.70 16.66 20.62
CA ALA A 482 26.28 17.96 20.95
C ALA A 482 26.81 18.02 22.39
N VAL A 483 26.01 17.54 23.36
CA VAL A 483 26.43 17.43 24.77
C VAL A 483 27.70 16.58 24.88
N ILE A 484 27.73 15.41 24.21
CA ILE A 484 28.88 14.50 24.26
C ILE A 484 30.13 15.14 23.65
N ALA A 485 30.01 15.74 22.46
CA ALA A 485 31.13 16.39 21.80
C ALA A 485 31.67 17.58 22.59
N SER A 486 30.79 18.44 23.11
CA SER A 486 31.15 19.60 23.92
C SER A 486 31.86 19.17 25.20
N SER A 487 31.29 18.21 25.94
CA SER A 487 31.85 17.69 27.17
C SER A 487 33.25 17.11 26.98
N VAL A 488 33.51 16.33 25.93
CA VAL A 488 34.85 15.78 25.69
C VAL A 488 35.83 16.85 25.20
N THR A 489 35.38 17.81 24.39
CA THR A 489 36.22 18.93 23.96
C THR A 489 36.68 19.74 25.17
N GLU A 490 35.78 20.03 26.12
CA GLU A 490 36.09 20.73 27.36
C GLU A 490 37.14 20.00 28.21
N HIS A 491 37.02 18.67 28.34
CA HIS A 491 37.92 17.84 29.16
C HIS A 491 39.19 17.37 28.42
N SER A 492 39.38 17.73 27.14
CA SER A 492 40.57 17.38 26.35
C SER A 492 41.87 17.97 26.93
N VAL A 493 43.01 17.37 26.59
CA VAL A 493 44.34 17.78 27.08
C VAL A 493 44.80 19.13 26.49
N TYR A 494 44.19 19.56 25.38
CA TYR A 494 44.55 20.78 24.68
C TYR A 494 44.12 22.04 25.46
N VAL A 495 45.02 23.03 25.53
CA VAL A 495 44.78 24.33 26.17
C VAL A 495 43.79 25.18 25.35
N GLU A 496 43.92 25.16 24.02
CA GLU A 496 43.03 25.87 23.10
C GLU A 496 41.89 24.95 22.65
N LYS A 497 40.71 25.15 23.23
CA LYS A 497 39.53 24.30 22.98
C LYS A 497 38.93 24.46 21.58
N GLU A 498 39.26 25.54 20.88
CA GLU A 498 38.87 25.78 19.49
C GLU A 498 39.86 25.18 18.47
N SER A 499 40.96 24.57 18.94
CA SER A 499 41.94 23.96 18.05
C SER A 499 41.33 22.79 17.26
N PRO A 500 41.74 22.57 15.99
CA PRO A 500 41.24 21.45 15.18
C PRO A 500 41.40 20.09 15.85
N ALA A 501 42.46 19.89 16.64
CA ALA A 501 42.72 18.65 17.36
C ALA A 501 41.71 18.42 18.50
N ALA A 502 41.45 19.44 19.32
CA ALA A 502 40.47 19.37 20.41
C ALA A 502 39.05 19.13 19.89
N LEU A 503 38.65 19.86 18.84
CA LEU A 503 37.34 19.68 18.20
C LEU A 503 37.18 18.29 17.61
N MET A 504 38.24 17.74 17.00
CA MET A 504 38.19 16.41 16.42
C MET A 504 38.06 15.31 17.48
N GLU A 505 38.67 15.49 18.66
CA GLU A 505 38.50 14.58 19.80
C GLU A 505 37.03 14.57 20.29
N GLY A 506 36.40 15.74 20.39
CA GLY A 506 34.97 15.86 20.67
C GLY A 506 34.07 15.26 19.60
N PHE A 507 34.33 15.53 18.32
CA PHE A 507 33.54 14.97 17.22
C PHE A 507 33.66 13.45 17.14
N ARG A 508 34.84 12.90 17.40
CA ARG A 508 35.02 11.45 17.54
C ARG A 508 34.26 10.91 18.74
N ALA A 509 34.27 11.61 19.87
CA ALA A 509 33.56 11.18 21.07
C ALA A 509 32.04 11.10 20.89
N ALA A 510 31.47 11.94 20.02
CA ALA A 510 30.05 11.84 19.67
C ALA A 510 29.70 10.50 19.00
N PHE A 511 30.63 9.85 18.31
CA PHE A 511 30.37 8.60 17.56
C PHE A 511 31.15 7.37 18.08
N CYS A 512 32.19 7.58 18.87
CA CYS A 512 33.10 6.58 19.43
C CYS A 512 33.45 6.92 20.89
N ARG A 513 33.99 5.97 21.67
CA ARG A 513 34.44 6.29 23.02
C ARG A 513 35.78 7.04 22.98
N GLY A 514 35.83 8.22 23.60
CA GLY A 514 37.06 8.91 23.94
C GLY A 514 37.87 8.13 24.98
N ARG A 515 39.13 7.86 24.65
CA ARG A 515 40.18 7.66 25.65
C ARG A 515 41.37 8.51 25.20
N ALA A 516 41.81 9.40 26.08
CA ALA A 516 42.74 10.50 25.84
C ALA A 516 44.23 10.08 25.81
N ASP A 517 44.56 8.80 25.60
CA ASP A 517 45.88 8.27 26.01
C ASP A 517 46.77 7.69 24.90
N ASP A 518 46.43 7.75 23.61
CA ASP A 518 47.24 7.15 22.53
C ASP A 518 47.79 8.17 21.49
N VAL A 519 48.29 9.33 21.93
CA VAL A 519 48.94 10.32 21.03
C VAL A 519 50.48 10.30 21.07
N ASP A 520 51.10 9.48 21.91
CA ASP A 520 52.57 9.36 21.97
C ASP A 520 53.10 8.06 21.36
N ASP A 521 52.99 7.89 20.04
CA ASP A 521 53.94 7.06 19.29
C ASP A 521 54.39 7.73 17.98
N PRO A 522 55.55 8.42 17.96
CA PRO A 522 56.13 9.04 16.77
C PRO A 522 56.57 8.03 15.68
N GLY A 523 56.37 6.72 15.88
CA GLY A 523 56.92 5.66 15.04
C GLY A 523 56.09 5.23 13.81
N ALA A 524 54.86 5.70 13.63
CA ALA A 524 53.95 5.20 12.58
C ALA A 524 53.96 6.04 11.28
N ALA A 525 55.11 6.56 10.88
CA ALA A 525 55.29 7.19 9.56
C ALA A 525 55.55 6.12 8.49
N CYS A 526 54.48 5.60 7.88
CA CYS A 526 54.58 4.82 6.64
C CYS A 526 54.30 5.72 5.43
N PHE A 527 55.39 6.10 4.75
CA PHE A 527 55.58 6.49 3.33
C PHE A 527 56.32 7.83 3.11
N PRO A 528 57.22 7.87 2.10
CA PRO A 528 58.32 8.82 2.03
C PRO A 528 57.94 10.14 1.35
N ARG A 529 58.76 11.18 1.61
CA ARG A 529 58.75 12.47 0.91
C ARG A 529 58.77 12.27 -0.61
N ASN A 530 57.83 12.90 -1.32
CA ASN A 530 57.78 12.94 -2.79
C ASN A 530 58.94 13.77 -3.36
N ASP A 531 59.69 13.17 -4.29
CA ASP A 531 60.53 13.87 -5.27
C ASP A 531 59.72 14.06 -6.57
N PRO A 532 59.79 15.22 -7.26
CA PRO A 532 58.81 15.57 -8.29
C PRO A 532 59.33 15.29 -9.71
N HIS A 533 59.48 14.02 -10.13
CA HIS A 533 59.67 13.69 -11.55
C HIS A 533 59.18 12.28 -11.91
N HIS A 534 57.92 12.19 -12.38
CA HIS A 534 57.48 11.39 -13.55
C HIS A 534 55.96 11.17 -13.51
N GLY A 535 55.29 11.58 -14.57
CA GLY A 535 53.87 11.33 -14.80
C GLY A 535 53.60 10.01 -15.53
N LEU A 536 52.32 9.63 -15.46
CA LEU A 536 51.62 8.61 -16.27
C LEU A 536 51.89 7.14 -15.92
N GLU A 537 51.20 6.64 -14.88
CA GLU A 537 50.56 5.31 -14.83
C GLU A 537 49.82 5.14 -13.49
N HIS A 538 48.53 5.51 -13.41
CA HIS A 538 47.74 5.34 -12.18
C HIS A 538 46.32 4.83 -12.46
N LEU A 539 46.20 3.50 -12.56
CA LEU A 539 44.96 2.76 -12.28
C LEU A 539 45.24 1.36 -11.69
N SER A 540 46.43 0.80 -11.93
CA SER A 540 46.89 -0.47 -11.35
C SER A 540 47.39 -0.34 -9.89
N THR A 541 47.94 0.82 -9.52
CA THR A 541 48.58 1.06 -8.21
C THR A 541 47.59 1.21 -7.05
N THR A 542 46.35 1.63 -7.33
CA THR A 542 45.29 1.78 -6.31
C THR A 542 44.76 0.43 -5.83
N ILE A 543 44.75 -0.60 -6.70
CA ILE A 543 44.28 -1.95 -6.35
C ILE A 543 45.33 -2.72 -5.53
N ASN A 544 46.62 -2.45 -5.75
CA ASN A 544 47.70 -3.08 -4.97
C ASN A 544 47.97 -2.39 -3.62
N ALA A 545 47.62 -1.10 -3.46
CA ALA A 545 47.68 -0.42 -2.16
C ALA A 545 46.70 -1.00 -1.12
N VAL A 546 45.57 -1.58 -1.57
CA VAL A 546 44.58 -2.24 -0.69
C VAL A 546 45.05 -3.62 -0.21
N LYS A 547 45.98 -4.28 -0.91
CA LYS A 547 46.51 -5.60 -0.51
C LYS A 547 47.63 -5.56 0.54
N GLY A 548 48.25 -4.39 0.76
CA GLY A 548 49.38 -4.23 1.69
C GLY A 548 49.03 -3.69 3.09
N CYS A 549 47.80 -3.19 3.31
CA CYS A 549 47.39 -2.66 4.60
C CYS A 549 46.96 -3.81 5.54
N ARG A 550 47.93 -4.40 6.26
CA ARG A 550 47.61 -5.16 7.47
C ARG A 550 47.10 -4.18 8.51
N VAL A 551 45.79 -4.06 8.63
CA VAL A 551 45.14 -3.44 9.81
C VAL A 551 45.62 -4.22 11.03
N PRO A 552 46.31 -3.59 12.02
CA PRO A 552 46.71 -4.31 13.21
C PRO A 552 45.46 -4.79 13.95
N VAL A 553 45.32 -6.12 14.03
CA VAL A 553 44.19 -6.87 14.62
C VAL A 553 43.94 -6.54 16.12
N LYS A 554 44.83 -5.76 16.76
CA LYS A 554 44.66 -5.28 18.14
C LYS A 554 43.62 -4.14 18.30
N MET A 555 43.10 -3.54 17.22
CA MET A 555 42.07 -2.47 17.29
C MET A 555 40.62 -2.96 17.49
N LEU A 556 40.40 -4.29 17.49
CA LEU A 556 39.06 -4.92 17.57
C LEU A 556 38.66 -5.39 18.98
N SER A 557 39.51 -5.21 20.00
CA SER A 557 39.27 -5.70 21.36
C SER A 557 39.10 -4.58 22.39
N GLY A 558 38.08 -3.73 22.24
CA GLY A 558 37.73 -2.66 23.20
C GLY A 558 36.22 -2.55 23.50
N PRO A 559 35.81 -2.18 24.74
CA PRO A 559 34.40 -2.09 25.19
C PRO A 559 33.67 -0.82 24.65
N PRO A 560 32.33 -0.66 24.79
CA PRO A 560 31.41 -0.42 23.68
C PRO A 560 31.34 1.03 23.13
N ARG A 561 31.21 1.11 21.80
CA ARG A 561 30.88 2.28 20.94
C ARG A 561 29.39 2.60 20.97
N ILE A 562 28.91 3.39 21.93
CA ILE A 562 27.50 3.45 22.35
C ILE A 562 26.51 3.76 21.21
N ILE A 563 26.69 4.80 20.39
CA ILE A 563 25.69 5.19 19.38
C ILE A 563 25.62 4.21 18.18
N PRO A 564 26.74 3.84 17.53
CA PRO A 564 26.71 2.86 16.45
C PRO A 564 26.44 1.43 16.96
N LEU A 565 26.85 1.05 18.19
CA LEU A 565 26.47 -0.24 18.77
C LEU A 565 25.03 -0.28 19.23
N VAL A 566 24.43 0.80 19.73
CA VAL A 566 22.99 0.83 20.02
C VAL A 566 22.20 0.72 18.72
N SER A 567 22.62 1.40 17.66
CA SER A 567 22.00 1.27 16.33
C SER A 567 22.17 -0.15 15.75
N LEU A 568 23.38 -0.73 15.84
CA LEU A 568 23.67 -2.10 15.41
C LEU A 568 22.98 -3.14 16.31
N PHE A 569 22.92 -2.94 17.62
CA PHE A 569 22.24 -3.81 18.59
C PHE A 569 20.74 -3.78 18.37
N VAL A 570 20.14 -2.61 18.11
CA VAL A 570 18.73 -2.51 17.71
C VAL A 570 18.53 -3.23 16.38
N ALA A 571 19.38 -3.02 15.37
CA ALA A 571 19.27 -3.75 14.09
C ALA A 571 19.39 -5.28 14.28
N VAL A 572 20.34 -5.74 15.09
CA VAL A 572 20.53 -7.17 15.42
C VAL A 572 19.38 -7.72 16.25
N CYS A 573 18.86 -6.97 17.23
CA CYS A 573 17.69 -7.35 18.01
C CYS A 573 16.43 -7.42 17.16
N LEU A 574 16.27 -6.52 16.17
CA LEU A 574 15.16 -6.57 15.22
C LEU A 574 15.24 -7.78 14.30
N VAL A 575 16.44 -8.11 13.80
CA VAL A 575 16.69 -9.31 12.98
C VAL A 575 16.52 -10.59 13.82
N TRP A 576 17.09 -10.66 15.01
CA TRP A 576 17.00 -11.81 15.93
C TRP A 576 15.57 -12.05 16.41
N TRP A 577 14.85 -10.99 16.77
CA TRP A 577 13.46 -11.08 17.20
C TRP A 577 12.55 -11.55 16.06
N TYR A 578 12.77 -11.09 14.83
CA TYR A 578 12.01 -11.52 13.65
C TYR A 578 12.19 -13.02 13.37
N LEU A 579 13.42 -13.52 13.45
CA LEU A 579 13.74 -14.95 13.28
C LEU A 579 13.08 -15.84 14.35
N HIS A 580 12.78 -15.28 15.55
CA HIS A 580 12.28 -16.06 16.69
C HIS A 580 10.82 -15.82 17.09
N THR A 581 10.15 -14.79 16.55
CA THR A 581 8.75 -14.45 16.95
C THR A 581 7.72 -14.55 15.84
N VAL A 582 8.14 -14.76 14.59
CA VAL A 582 7.26 -15.15 13.47
C VAL A 582 7.24 -16.69 13.40
N PRO A 583 6.14 -17.37 13.74
CA PRO A 583 6.06 -18.83 13.61
C PRO A 583 6.15 -19.20 12.12
N GLY A 584 7.13 -20.02 11.74
CA GLY A 584 7.32 -20.51 10.37
C GLY A 584 8.74 -20.36 9.80
N ALA A 585 9.69 -19.73 10.51
CA ALA A 585 11.06 -19.56 10.01
C ALA A 585 11.96 -20.80 10.17
N GLY A 586 11.45 -21.92 10.69
CA GLY A 586 12.21 -23.17 10.77
C GLY A 586 11.34 -24.35 11.16
N SER A 587 11.50 -25.44 10.42
CA SER A 587 10.95 -26.79 10.63
C SER A 587 9.52 -27.09 10.15
N SER A 588 9.47 -28.23 9.48
CA SER A 588 8.41 -28.92 8.77
C SER A 588 7.49 -29.73 9.72
N ILE A 589 6.24 -29.93 9.27
CA ILE A 589 5.27 -31.00 9.63
C ILE A 589 4.62 -30.95 11.03
N PRO A 590 3.28 -30.88 11.06
CA PRO A 590 2.51 -31.76 11.94
C PRO A 590 1.53 -32.63 11.14
N THR A 591 1.64 -33.92 11.41
CA THR A 591 0.80 -35.01 10.93
C THR A 591 -0.63 -34.91 11.47
N TRP A 592 -1.61 -35.07 10.58
CA TRP A 592 -3.00 -35.30 10.95
C TRP A 592 -3.18 -36.72 11.51
N LYS A 593 -3.87 -36.86 12.64
CA LYS A 593 -4.50 -38.12 13.06
C LYS A 593 -6.01 -37.97 13.04
N SER A 594 -6.64 -38.81 12.22
CA SER A 594 -8.08 -39.04 12.12
C SER A 594 -8.61 -39.89 13.28
N GLY A 595 -9.83 -39.58 13.75
CA GLY A 595 -10.61 -40.43 14.64
C GLY A 595 -12.11 -40.12 14.53
N ALA A 596 -12.87 -41.11 14.06
CA ALA A 596 -14.26 -41.06 13.61
C ALA A 596 -15.31 -41.08 14.74
N SER A 597 -16.52 -40.59 14.48
CA SER A 597 -17.77 -41.40 14.34
C SER A 597 -19.04 -40.54 14.43
N ALA A 598 -20.08 -41.05 13.77
CA ALA A 598 -21.35 -40.46 13.36
C ALA A 598 -22.30 -39.98 14.48
N ASN A 599 -23.14 -38.98 14.15
CA ASN A 599 -24.59 -39.17 14.23
C ASN A 599 -25.38 -38.16 13.38
N GLN A 600 -26.39 -38.68 12.71
CA GLN A 600 -27.39 -37.97 11.92
C GLN A 600 -28.17 -37.00 12.79
N HIS A 601 -28.02 -35.69 12.60
CA HIS A 601 -28.98 -34.68 13.04
C HIS A 601 -29.13 -33.67 11.89
N ARG A 602 -30.36 -33.26 11.58
CA ARG A 602 -30.61 -32.00 10.86
C ARG A 602 -29.71 -30.95 11.52
N PRO A 603 -28.98 -30.09 10.77
CA PRO A 603 -28.23 -29.03 11.40
C PRO A 603 -29.25 -28.05 12.00
N SER A 604 -29.67 -28.31 13.25
CA SER A 604 -30.11 -27.25 14.12
C SER A 604 -28.86 -26.40 14.31
N LEU A 605 -28.75 -25.30 13.57
CA LEU A 605 -27.81 -24.24 13.91
C LEU A 605 -28.07 -23.91 15.39
N ARG A 606 -27.18 -24.37 16.28
CA ARG A 606 -27.05 -23.82 17.62
C ARG A 606 -26.31 -22.50 17.46
N GLY A 607 -26.98 -21.49 16.93
CA GLY A 607 -26.36 -20.21 16.62
C GLY A 607 -27.26 -19.32 15.76
N ASP A 608 -26.85 -18.06 15.64
CA ASP A 608 -27.45 -17.10 14.71
C ASP A 608 -27.15 -17.55 13.27
N PRO A 609 -28.16 -17.72 12.38
CA PRO A 609 -27.92 -18.09 10.97
C PRO A 609 -27.05 -17.07 10.20
N LEU A 610 -26.95 -15.83 10.71
CA LEU A 610 -26.08 -14.77 10.20
C LEU A 610 -24.70 -14.74 10.86
N ASP A 611 -24.35 -15.72 11.70
CA ASP A 611 -22.98 -15.94 12.15
C ASP A 611 -22.21 -16.74 11.09
N PHE A 612 -21.43 -16.04 10.26
CA PHE A 612 -20.58 -16.68 9.24
C PHE A 612 -19.25 -17.20 9.81
N GLY A 613 -18.95 -16.92 11.09
CA GLY A 613 -17.80 -17.49 11.80
C GLY A 613 -17.95 -18.99 12.08
N LEU A 614 -19.18 -19.51 12.03
CA LEU A 614 -19.47 -20.94 12.07
C LEU A 614 -19.51 -21.51 10.64
N PRO A 615 -18.57 -22.40 10.28
CA PRO A 615 -18.55 -22.99 8.94
C PRO A 615 -19.78 -23.88 8.74
N LEU A 616 -20.46 -23.72 7.59
CA LEU A 616 -21.54 -24.61 7.19
C LEU A 616 -20.96 -26.01 6.95
N ARG A 617 -21.57 -27.01 7.60
CA ARG A 617 -21.25 -28.41 7.34
C ARG A 617 -22.26 -28.95 6.35
N PHE A 618 -21.81 -29.13 5.12
CA PHE A 618 -22.61 -29.74 4.08
C PHE A 618 -22.57 -31.26 4.20
N SER A 619 -23.71 -31.92 3.97
CA SER A 619 -23.75 -33.38 3.88
C SER A 619 -23.44 -33.85 2.46
N ASP A 620 -22.95 -35.09 2.35
CA ASP A 620 -22.74 -35.71 1.04
C ASP A 620 -24.08 -35.81 0.30
N GLY A 621 -24.06 -35.52 -1.00
CA GLY A 621 -25.27 -35.50 -1.81
C GLY A 621 -25.85 -36.89 -2.03
N GLU A 622 -27.18 -37.01 -1.91
CA GLU A 622 -27.87 -38.28 -2.11
C GLU A 622 -28.24 -38.49 -3.58
N LYS A 623 -27.69 -39.53 -4.20
CA LYS A 623 -28.12 -39.96 -5.53
C LYS A 623 -29.46 -40.68 -5.45
N LYS A 624 -30.31 -40.46 -6.46
CA LYS A 624 -31.52 -41.28 -6.62
C LYS A 624 -31.14 -42.72 -7.00
N PRO A 625 -32.01 -43.71 -6.70
CA PRO A 625 -31.83 -45.09 -7.15
C PRO A 625 -31.63 -45.17 -8.68
N PRO A 626 -30.78 -46.08 -9.18
CA PRO A 626 -30.54 -46.25 -10.62
C PRO A 626 -31.86 -46.39 -11.39
N GLY A 627 -32.02 -45.64 -12.48
CA GLY A 627 -33.24 -45.62 -13.30
C GLY A 627 -34.29 -44.58 -12.91
N SER A 628 -34.07 -43.80 -11.85
CA SER A 628 -34.94 -42.68 -11.47
C SER A 628 -34.65 -41.43 -12.30
N ASN A 629 -35.70 -40.71 -12.72
CA ASN A 629 -35.55 -39.42 -13.41
C ASN A 629 -35.33 -38.26 -12.41
N TYR A 630 -34.47 -37.32 -12.78
CA TYR A 630 -34.26 -36.07 -12.04
C TYR A 630 -35.17 -34.97 -12.63
N THR A 631 -35.92 -34.29 -11.78
CA THR A 631 -36.64 -33.07 -12.12
C THR A 631 -35.65 -31.91 -12.09
N PHE A 632 -35.59 -31.06 -13.12
CA PHE A 632 -34.72 -29.88 -13.11
C PHE A 632 -35.52 -28.64 -13.54
N LYS A 633 -35.00 -27.45 -13.26
CA LYS A 633 -35.44 -26.18 -13.88
C LYS A 633 -34.23 -25.38 -14.29
N ILE A 634 -34.38 -24.60 -15.35
CA ILE A 634 -33.35 -23.71 -15.86
C ILE A 634 -33.77 -22.28 -15.60
N VAL A 635 -32.95 -21.53 -14.87
CA VAL A 635 -33.18 -20.13 -14.51
C VAL A 635 -32.35 -19.26 -15.44
N VAL A 636 -33.02 -18.40 -16.20
CA VAL A 636 -32.40 -17.57 -17.24
C VAL A 636 -32.71 -16.10 -16.98
N PRO A 637 -31.70 -15.29 -16.61
CA PRO A 637 -31.81 -13.84 -16.64
C PRO A 637 -31.65 -13.37 -18.09
N LYS A 638 -32.54 -12.49 -18.54
CA LYS A 638 -32.45 -11.84 -19.85
C LYS A 638 -32.87 -10.38 -19.78
N THR A 639 -32.39 -9.62 -20.74
CA THR A 639 -32.96 -8.32 -21.13
C THR A 639 -33.99 -8.51 -22.23
N GLN A 640 -34.85 -7.51 -22.47
CA GLN A 640 -35.83 -7.54 -23.55
C GLN A 640 -35.20 -7.73 -24.94
N LYS A 641 -33.96 -7.28 -25.12
CA LYS A 641 -33.23 -7.36 -26.40
C LYS A 641 -32.60 -8.73 -26.66
N GLU A 642 -32.44 -9.58 -25.64
CA GLU A 642 -31.79 -10.88 -25.79
C GLU A 642 -32.76 -11.93 -26.31
N ASP A 643 -32.35 -12.63 -27.37
CA ASP A 643 -33.12 -13.67 -28.00
C ASP A 643 -32.85 -15.05 -27.37
N ILE A 644 -33.89 -15.64 -26.80
CA ILE A 644 -33.89 -17.00 -26.22
C ILE A 644 -34.75 -17.97 -27.04
N SER A 645 -35.19 -17.60 -28.26
CA SER A 645 -35.99 -18.46 -29.14
C SER A 645 -35.31 -19.80 -29.45
N TRP A 646 -33.98 -19.82 -29.45
CA TRP A 646 -33.19 -21.02 -29.63
C TRP A 646 -33.46 -22.08 -28.55
N MET A 647 -33.82 -21.68 -27.32
CA MET A 647 -34.14 -22.64 -26.26
C MET A 647 -35.41 -23.42 -26.61
N ALA A 648 -36.43 -22.75 -27.13
CA ALA A 648 -37.64 -23.40 -27.62
C ALA A 648 -37.36 -24.32 -28.82
N ALA A 649 -36.40 -23.97 -29.68
CA ALA A 649 -36.05 -24.77 -30.85
C ALA A 649 -35.19 -26.01 -30.50
N GLU A 650 -34.21 -25.85 -29.61
CA GLU A 650 -33.19 -26.88 -29.34
C GLU A 650 -33.53 -27.75 -28.13
N ILE A 651 -34.21 -27.19 -27.12
CA ILE A 651 -34.55 -27.83 -25.85
C ILE A 651 -36.02 -27.58 -25.47
N PRO A 652 -36.99 -27.93 -26.34
CA PRO A 652 -38.41 -27.61 -26.15
C PRO A 652 -39.00 -28.15 -24.85
N ASP A 653 -38.49 -29.27 -24.36
CA ASP A 653 -38.98 -29.95 -23.17
C ASP A 653 -38.34 -29.45 -21.86
N ALA A 654 -37.39 -28.51 -21.93
CA ALA A 654 -36.69 -28.01 -20.75
C ALA A 654 -37.57 -26.97 -20.01
N PRO A 655 -37.89 -27.16 -18.72
CA PRO A 655 -38.68 -26.20 -17.96
C PRO A 655 -37.85 -24.95 -17.62
N LEU A 656 -38.17 -23.85 -18.30
CA LEU A 656 -37.50 -22.55 -18.20
C LEU A 656 -38.21 -21.64 -17.19
N VAL A 657 -37.42 -20.92 -16.39
CA VAL A 657 -37.87 -19.81 -15.53
C VAL A 657 -37.11 -18.57 -15.95
N VAL A 658 -37.81 -17.66 -16.63
CA VAL A 658 -37.19 -16.52 -17.32
C VAL A 658 -37.46 -15.23 -16.56
N TYR A 659 -36.39 -14.52 -16.18
CA TYR A 659 -36.49 -13.21 -15.53
C TYR A 659 -36.09 -12.13 -16.52
N GLU A 660 -37.05 -11.29 -16.93
CA GLU A 660 -36.79 -10.12 -17.77
C GLU A 660 -36.47 -8.91 -16.89
N VAL A 661 -35.19 -8.56 -16.76
CA VAL A 661 -34.70 -7.63 -15.74
C VAL A 661 -35.01 -6.16 -16.03
N ASP A 662 -35.28 -5.82 -17.28
CA ASP A 662 -35.57 -4.48 -17.80
C ASP A 662 -37.04 -4.30 -18.23
N ASN A 663 -37.90 -5.30 -18.00
CA ASN A 663 -39.33 -5.23 -18.30
C ASN A 663 -40.16 -5.09 -17.00
N PRO A 664 -40.79 -3.94 -16.72
CA PRO A 664 -41.58 -3.74 -15.50
C PRO A 664 -42.86 -4.60 -15.45
N ASN A 665 -43.29 -5.14 -16.60
CA ASN A 665 -44.47 -6.00 -16.74
C ASN A 665 -44.09 -7.50 -16.84
N ALA A 666 -42.83 -7.86 -16.58
CA ALA A 666 -42.40 -9.25 -16.56
C ALA A 666 -43.19 -10.08 -15.54
N GLU A 667 -43.43 -11.35 -15.86
CA GLU A 667 -44.08 -12.33 -14.98
C GLU A 667 -43.26 -12.55 -13.70
N HIS A 668 -41.95 -12.74 -13.85
CA HIS A 668 -41.00 -12.86 -12.75
C HIS A 668 -40.27 -11.54 -12.55
N LYS A 669 -40.43 -10.95 -11.35
CA LYS A 669 -39.90 -9.62 -11.02
C LYS A 669 -38.72 -9.72 -10.05
N ILE A 670 -37.78 -8.80 -10.21
CA ILE A 670 -36.69 -8.59 -9.25
C ILE A 670 -36.87 -7.26 -8.50
N PRO A 671 -36.35 -7.12 -7.27
CA PRO A 671 -36.49 -5.89 -6.50
C PRO A 671 -35.85 -4.66 -7.15
N LYS A 672 -34.70 -4.85 -7.81
CA LYS A 672 -33.95 -3.82 -8.53
C LYS A 672 -32.99 -4.49 -9.51
N ASN A 673 -32.85 -3.95 -10.72
CA ASN A 673 -31.79 -4.39 -11.64
C ASN A 673 -30.44 -3.88 -11.14
N LYS A 674 -29.74 -4.69 -10.34
CA LYS A 674 -28.48 -4.38 -9.65
C LYS A 674 -27.65 -5.65 -9.54
N GLY A 675 -26.36 -5.61 -9.87
CA GLY A 675 -25.48 -6.78 -9.75
C GLY A 675 -25.69 -7.89 -10.79
N ARG A 676 -26.23 -7.54 -11.97
CA ARG A 676 -26.45 -8.46 -13.11
C ARG A 676 -27.28 -9.69 -12.73
N GLU A 677 -26.89 -10.89 -13.19
CA GLU A 677 -27.60 -12.15 -12.96
C GLU A 677 -27.67 -12.57 -11.49
N ALA A 678 -26.76 -12.08 -10.63
CA ALA A 678 -26.74 -12.45 -9.22
C ALA A 678 -28.05 -12.09 -8.50
N MET A 679 -28.67 -10.96 -8.86
CA MET A 679 -29.97 -10.56 -8.29
C MET A 679 -31.08 -11.53 -8.68
N VAL A 680 -31.10 -11.99 -9.92
CA VAL A 680 -32.09 -12.95 -10.42
C VAL A 680 -31.91 -14.29 -9.71
N TYR A 681 -30.68 -14.78 -9.59
CA TYR A 681 -30.40 -16.06 -8.96
C TYR A 681 -30.76 -16.05 -7.47
N LEU A 682 -30.37 -15.01 -6.74
CA LEU A 682 -30.74 -14.84 -5.33
C LEU A 682 -32.26 -14.73 -5.17
N SER A 683 -32.95 -13.99 -6.06
CA SER A 683 -34.41 -13.85 -5.98
C SER A 683 -35.11 -15.18 -6.26
N TYR A 684 -34.70 -15.92 -7.29
CA TYR A 684 -35.24 -17.26 -7.56
C TYR A 684 -35.03 -18.22 -6.38
N ILE A 685 -33.83 -18.25 -5.79
CA ILE A 685 -33.54 -19.12 -4.64
C ILE A 685 -34.42 -18.77 -3.45
N ILE A 686 -34.61 -17.48 -3.16
CA ILE A 686 -35.43 -17.01 -2.03
C ILE A 686 -36.91 -17.31 -2.29
N ASP A 687 -37.42 -17.01 -3.48
CA ASP A 687 -38.84 -17.11 -3.80
C ASP A 687 -39.30 -18.57 -3.95
N HIS A 688 -38.38 -19.48 -4.29
CA HIS A 688 -38.65 -20.91 -4.47
C HIS A 688 -37.97 -21.82 -3.44
N TYR A 689 -37.44 -21.28 -2.34
CA TYR A 689 -36.60 -22.04 -1.38
C TYR A 689 -37.22 -23.37 -0.90
N ASP A 690 -38.54 -23.38 -0.68
CA ASP A 690 -39.29 -24.56 -0.23
C ASP A 690 -39.78 -25.47 -1.39
N ASP A 691 -39.75 -25.01 -2.65
CA ASP A 691 -40.26 -25.70 -3.85
C ASP A 691 -39.22 -25.76 -5.00
N LEU A 692 -38.01 -26.21 -4.67
CA LEU A 692 -36.93 -26.36 -5.64
C LEU A 692 -37.03 -27.70 -6.42
N PRO A 693 -36.61 -27.76 -7.70
CA PRO A 693 -36.42 -29.03 -8.44
C PRO A 693 -35.18 -29.80 -7.93
N ASP A 694 -34.94 -31.03 -8.40
CA ASP A 694 -33.80 -31.84 -7.93
C ASP A 694 -32.44 -31.14 -8.15
N PRO A 695 -32.08 -30.72 -9.38
CA PRO A 695 -31.15 -29.61 -9.55
C PRO A 695 -31.79 -28.36 -10.19
N SER A 696 -31.38 -27.20 -9.69
CA SER A 696 -31.61 -25.91 -10.34
C SER A 696 -30.38 -25.53 -11.16
N ILE A 697 -30.57 -25.17 -12.42
CA ILE A 697 -29.50 -24.80 -13.35
C ILE A 697 -29.59 -23.30 -13.62
N PHE A 698 -28.54 -22.56 -13.29
CA PHE A 698 -28.45 -21.11 -13.49
C PHE A 698 -27.56 -20.84 -14.71
N MET A 699 -28.09 -20.14 -15.72
CA MET A 699 -27.36 -19.94 -16.97
C MET A 699 -27.70 -18.65 -17.71
N HIS A 700 -26.79 -18.20 -18.56
CA HIS A 700 -26.99 -17.03 -19.42
C HIS A 700 -27.91 -17.32 -20.61
N ALA A 701 -28.53 -16.28 -21.16
CA ALA A 701 -29.46 -16.36 -22.29
C ALA A 701 -28.78 -16.75 -23.63
N HIS A 702 -27.48 -16.53 -23.79
CA HIS A 702 -26.76 -16.75 -25.05
C HIS A 702 -26.52 -18.24 -25.37
N ARG A 703 -26.83 -18.65 -26.61
CA ARG A 703 -26.52 -20.01 -27.09
C ARG A 703 -25.01 -20.25 -27.24
N HIS A 704 -24.31 -19.35 -27.91
CA HIS A 704 -22.88 -19.44 -28.17
C HIS A 704 -22.14 -18.32 -27.45
N ALA A 705 -21.28 -18.68 -26.51
CA ALA A 705 -20.52 -17.73 -25.72
C ALA A 705 -19.13 -18.28 -25.36
N TRP A 706 -18.17 -17.39 -25.19
CA TRP A 706 -16.79 -17.74 -24.83
C TRP A 706 -16.69 -18.50 -23.50
N HIS A 707 -17.65 -18.31 -22.61
CA HIS A 707 -17.72 -18.96 -21.31
C HIS A 707 -18.42 -20.33 -21.33
N ASN A 708 -18.85 -20.81 -22.49
CA ASN A 708 -19.39 -22.16 -22.66
C ASN A 708 -18.25 -23.19 -22.85
N ASN A 709 -18.57 -24.48 -22.71
CA ASN A 709 -17.58 -25.54 -22.81
C ASN A 709 -17.08 -25.75 -24.25
N MET A 710 -15.75 -25.70 -24.45
CA MET A 710 -15.12 -25.79 -25.77
C MET A 710 -15.27 -27.17 -26.40
N LEU A 711 -15.19 -28.26 -25.61
CA LEU A 711 -15.42 -29.63 -26.12
C LEU A 711 -16.86 -29.84 -26.59
N LEU A 712 -17.79 -29.00 -26.14
CA LEU A 712 -19.19 -28.97 -26.55
C LEU A 712 -19.46 -27.89 -27.62
N GLY A 713 -18.41 -27.36 -28.26
CA GLY A 713 -18.55 -26.38 -29.34
C GLY A 713 -19.03 -25.01 -28.87
N LEU A 714 -18.83 -24.68 -27.59
CA LEU A 714 -19.34 -23.45 -26.97
C LEU A 714 -20.87 -23.32 -27.05
N ASP A 715 -21.59 -24.43 -27.24
CA ASP A 715 -23.04 -24.45 -27.38
C ASP A 715 -23.72 -24.78 -26.05
N ALA A 716 -24.46 -23.81 -25.50
CA ALA A 716 -25.23 -23.97 -24.28
C ALA A 716 -26.28 -25.09 -24.40
N ALA A 717 -26.86 -25.31 -25.59
CA ALA A 717 -27.81 -26.39 -25.80
C ALA A 717 -27.17 -27.76 -25.56
N GLN A 718 -25.92 -27.95 -26.00
CA GLN A 718 -25.18 -29.19 -25.77
C GLN A 718 -24.79 -29.38 -24.31
N MET A 719 -24.44 -28.29 -23.61
CA MET A 719 -24.19 -28.33 -22.17
C MET A 719 -25.43 -28.81 -21.42
N ILE A 720 -26.60 -28.24 -21.69
CA ILE A 720 -27.85 -28.63 -21.02
C ILE A 720 -28.20 -30.09 -21.34
N LYS A 721 -28.18 -30.49 -22.61
CA LYS A 721 -28.56 -31.85 -23.05
C LYS A 721 -27.69 -32.95 -22.46
N ARG A 722 -26.40 -32.65 -22.20
CA ARG A 722 -25.42 -33.65 -21.72
C ARG A 722 -25.13 -33.55 -20.23
N LEU A 723 -25.67 -32.56 -19.52
CA LEU A 723 -25.39 -32.37 -18.10
C LEU A 723 -25.85 -33.59 -17.29
N ASN A 724 -24.94 -34.17 -16.52
CA ASN A 724 -25.23 -35.30 -15.67
C ASN A 724 -25.86 -34.85 -14.33
N HIS A 725 -27.19 -34.91 -14.24
CA HIS A 725 -27.92 -34.55 -13.02
C HIS A 725 -27.56 -35.41 -11.80
N GLU A 726 -27.15 -36.68 -12.00
CA GLU A 726 -26.69 -37.52 -10.89
C GLU A 726 -25.42 -36.95 -10.25
N ARG A 727 -24.50 -36.41 -11.06
CA ARG A 727 -23.30 -35.73 -10.55
C ARG A 727 -23.67 -34.50 -9.74
N VAL A 728 -24.60 -33.68 -10.22
CA VAL A 728 -25.05 -32.47 -9.50
C VAL A 728 -25.70 -32.86 -8.17
N ALA A 729 -26.55 -33.88 -8.15
CA ALA A 729 -27.16 -34.39 -6.93
C ALA A 729 -26.12 -34.94 -5.95
N ARG A 730 -25.16 -35.74 -6.43
CA ARG A 730 -24.09 -36.36 -5.63
C ARG A 730 -23.10 -35.34 -5.05
N MET A 731 -22.69 -34.35 -5.84
CA MET A 731 -21.72 -33.34 -5.42
C MET A 731 -22.37 -32.15 -4.70
N GLY A 732 -23.68 -31.97 -4.84
CA GLY A 732 -24.44 -30.84 -4.33
C GLY A 732 -24.27 -29.57 -5.18
N TYR A 733 -23.08 -29.30 -5.70
CA TYR A 733 -22.74 -28.14 -6.53
C TYR A 733 -21.85 -28.56 -7.71
N MET A 734 -22.08 -27.97 -8.87
CA MET A 734 -21.25 -28.13 -10.05
C MET A 734 -21.25 -26.84 -10.87
N ASN A 735 -20.07 -26.27 -11.12
CA ASN A 735 -19.94 -25.25 -12.17
C ASN A 735 -20.18 -25.93 -13.52
N VAL A 736 -21.06 -25.35 -14.36
CA VAL A 736 -21.36 -25.96 -15.67
C VAL A 736 -20.20 -25.74 -16.65
N ARG A 737 -19.33 -24.77 -16.41
CA ARG A 737 -18.05 -24.65 -17.12
C ARG A 737 -17.02 -25.56 -16.48
N CYS A 738 -16.25 -26.28 -17.31
CA CYS A 738 -15.19 -27.18 -16.84
C CYS A 738 -13.77 -26.62 -17.02
N HIS A 739 -13.60 -25.52 -17.75
CA HIS A 739 -12.29 -24.92 -18.02
C HIS A 739 -11.78 -24.11 -16.84
N HIS A 740 -10.49 -24.20 -16.54
CA HIS A 740 -9.87 -23.50 -15.40
C HIS A 740 -9.62 -22.01 -15.63
N ASP A 741 -9.38 -21.58 -16.87
CA ASP A 741 -9.13 -20.17 -17.19
C ASP A 741 -10.44 -19.46 -17.60
N PRO A 742 -10.78 -18.30 -17.02
CA PRO A 742 -10.16 -17.68 -15.83
C PRO A 742 -10.66 -18.30 -14.51
N GLY A 743 -9.93 -18.07 -13.42
CA GLY A 743 -10.42 -18.35 -12.06
C GLY A 743 -9.75 -19.50 -11.28
N CYS A 744 -9.11 -20.45 -11.97
CA CYS A 744 -8.35 -21.54 -11.36
C CYS A 744 -6.90 -21.56 -11.89
N PRO A 745 -5.92 -22.06 -11.12
CA PRO A 745 -6.09 -22.58 -9.76
C PRO A 745 -5.92 -21.52 -8.65
N ASP A 746 -5.40 -20.34 -9.02
CA ASP A 746 -5.05 -19.26 -8.08
C ASP A 746 -5.45 -17.90 -8.68
N TRP A 747 -6.61 -17.37 -8.26
CA TRP A 747 -7.21 -16.20 -8.90
C TRP A 747 -7.22 -14.95 -8.02
N ILE A 748 -8.06 -14.88 -6.99
CA ILE A 748 -8.20 -13.70 -6.13
C ILE A 748 -7.44 -13.90 -4.85
N HIS A 749 -6.50 -13.00 -4.54
CA HIS A 749 -5.73 -13.05 -3.29
C HIS A 749 -6.21 -12.00 -2.30
N MET A 750 -6.74 -12.43 -1.16
CA MET A 750 -7.22 -11.51 -0.13
C MET A 750 -6.15 -11.19 0.94
N ASP A 751 -5.06 -11.96 0.97
CA ASP A 751 -3.95 -11.81 1.93
C ASP A 751 -2.81 -10.91 1.42
N ARG A 752 -2.82 -10.52 0.13
CA ARG A 752 -1.75 -9.70 -0.46
C ARG A 752 -1.84 -8.23 0.01
N PRO A 753 -0.72 -7.63 0.48
CA PRO A 753 -0.67 -6.21 0.83
C PRO A 753 -0.92 -5.35 -0.41
N GLY A 754 -1.85 -4.39 -0.31
CA GLY A 754 -2.56 -3.73 -1.43
C GLY A 754 -1.75 -2.85 -2.40
N GLY A 755 -0.74 -3.40 -3.06
CA GLY A 755 0.04 -2.75 -4.13
C GLY A 755 0.30 -3.62 -5.36
N ASP A 756 -0.05 -4.90 -5.36
CA ASP A 756 0.34 -5.89 -6.39
C ASP A 756 -0.89 -6.57 -7.05
N PHE A 757 -1.85 -5.74 -7.49
CA PHE A 757 -3.04 -6.20 -8.21
C PHE A 757 -2.79 -6.19 -9.72
N ASP A 758 -3.11 -7.28 -10.42
CA ASP A 758 -3.04 -7.31 -11.89
C ASP A 758 -4.25 -6.57 -12.48
N PHE A 759 -4.09 -5.27 -12.69
CA PHE A 759 -5.13 -4.39 -13.21
C PHE A 759 -5.61 -4.73 -14.63
N PHE A 760 -4.80 -5.43 -15.41
CA PHE A 760 -5.10 -5.70 -16.81
C PHE A 760 -5.86 -7.02 -16.97
N HIS A 761 -5.55 -8.02 -16.13
CA HIS A 761 -6.17 -9.35 -16.24
C HIS A 761 -7.18 -9.68 -15.12
N LYS A 762 -7.11 -9.03 -13.94
CA LYS A 762 -7.94 -9.31 -12.75
C LYS A 762 -8.55 -8.05 -12.11
N PRO A 763 -9.35 -7.25 -12.83
CA PRO A 763 -9.85 -5.96 -12.32
C PRO A 763 -10.76 -6.08 -11.08
N GLU A 764 -11.38 -7.24 -10.85
CA GLU A 764 -12.21 -7.51 -9.67
C GLU A 764 -11.42 -7.65 -8.36
N GLU A 765 -10.11 -7.97 -8.42
CA GLU A 765 -9.28 -8.21 -7.25
C GLU A 765 -9.16 -6.96 -6.34
N ILE A 766 -9.29 -5.77 -6.94
CA ILE A 766 -9.24 -4.46 -6.24
C ILE A 766 -10.40 -4.30 -5.23
N TYR A 767 -11.55 -4.90 -5.56
CA TYR A 767 -12.76 -4.82 -4.75
C TYR A 767 -12.79 -5.91 -3.67
N TRP A 768 -12.00 -6.96 -3.83
CA TRP A 768 -11.82 -8.01 -2.83
C TRP A 768 -10.93 -7.56 -1.67
N ARG A 769 -11.41 -6.52 -0.96
CA ARG A 769 -10.82 -6.02 0.27
C ARG A 769 -11.41 -6.78 1.47
N ARG A 770 -10.64 -6.83 2.55
CA ARG A 770 -11.06 -7.38 3.85
C ARG A 770 -12.45 -6.91 4.30
N ASN A 771 -12.78 -5.62 4.12
CA ASN A 771 -14.09 -5.09 4.52
C ASN A 771 -15.24 -5.65 3.67
N ILE A 772 -15.03 -5.89 2.37
CA ILE A 772 -16.06 -6.48 1.51
C ILE A 772 -16.31 -7.94 1.88
N TRP A 773 -15.25 -8.70 2.18
CA TRP A 773 -15.40 -10.05 2.73
C TRP A 773 -16.16 -10.03 4.07
N GLU A 774 -15.83 -9.10 4.97
CA GLU A 774 -16.52 -8.95 6.26
C GLU A 774 -17.98 -8.45 6.12
N GLU A 775 -18.30 -7.67 5.08
CA GLU A 775 -19.67 -7.23 4.79
C GLU A 775 -20.54 -8.38 4.24
N ILE A 776 -19.98 -9.20 3.35
CA ILE A 776 -20.68 -10.33 2.72
C ILE A 776 -20.75 -11.53 3.68
N HIS A 777 -19.66 -11.83 4.38
CA HIS A 777 -19.52 -12.96 5.30
C HIS A 777 -19.07 -12.49 6.70
N PRO A 778 -19.93 -11.77 7.46
CA PRO A 778 -19.58 -11.21 8.76
C PRO A 778 -19.14 -12.29 9.76
N GLY A 779 -17.91 -12.16 10.25
CA GLY A 779 -17.30 -13.08 11.21
C GLY A 779 -16.57 -14.29 10.60
N ALA A 780 -16.67 -14.53 9.29
CA ALA A 780 -15.92 -15.59 8.63
C ALA A 780 -14.41 -15.30 8.62
N PRO A 781 -13.54 -16.33 8.75
CA PRO A 781 -12.11 -16.17 8.50
C PRO A 781 -11.88 -15.72 7.06
N ILE A 782 -10.85 -14.89 6.85
CA ILE A 782 -10.51 -14.40 5.52
C ILE A 782 -9.64 -15.46 4.83
N PRO A 783 -10.07 -15.98 3.68
CA PRO A 783 -9.30 -16.96 2.91
C PRO A 783 -8.03 -16.31 2.35
N PRO A 784 -6.87 -16.99 2.30
CA PRO A 784 -5.69 -16.44 1.63
C PRO A 784 -5.94 -16.21 0.13
N SER A 785 -6.63 -17.16 -0.53
CA SER A 785 -7.09 -16.99 -1.90
C SER A 785 -8.49 -17.56 -2.12
N ILE A 786 -9.22 -16.95 -3.04
CA ILE A 786 -10.48 -17.46 -3.57
C ILE A 786 -10.26 -17.80 -5.04
N SER A 787 -10.48 -19.07 -5.34
CA SER A 787 -10.28 -19.60 -6.68
C SER A 787 -11.40 -20.58 -7.00
N GLY A 788 -11.95 -20.41 -8.19
CA GLY A 788 -13.04 -21.22 -8.69
C GLY A 788 -13.17 -20.93 -10.17
N ILE A 789 -13.70 -21.89 -10.92
CA ILE A 789 -13.95 -21.72 -12.35
C ILE A 789 -14.81 -20.45 -12.54
N CYS A 790 -14.27 -19.45 -13.24
CA CYS A 790 -14.97 -18.19 -13.45
C CYS A 790 -16.19 -18.42 -14.33
N CYS A 791 -17.36 -18.03 -13.80
CA CYS A 791 -18.60 -17.59 -14.46
C CYS A 791 -19.78 -17.76 -13.49
N ALA A 792 -20.85 -16.99 -13.66
CA ALA A 792 -22.07 -17.14 -12.87
C ALA A 792 -22.92 -18.37 -13.24
N GLN A 793 -22.46 -19.25 -14.13
CA GLN A 793 -23.25 -20.40 -14.57
C GLN A 793 -22.92 -21.64 -13.73
N PHE A 794 -23.91 -22.19 -13.02
CA PHE A 794 -23.73 -23.37 -12.18
C PHE A 794 -25.04 -24.15 -12.04
N ALA A 795 -24.92 -25.42 -11.65
CA ALA A 795 -26.01 -26.28 -11.26
C ALA A 795 -25.84 -26.70 -9.80
N VAL A 796 -26.93 -26.65 -9.04
CA VAL A 796 -26.92 -26.94 -7.60
C VAL A 796 -28.15 -27.78 -7.25
N SER A 797 -27.97 -28.74 -6.34
CA SER A 797 -29.07 -29.61 -5.89
C SER A 797 -30.00 -28.90 -4.91
N ARG A 798 -31.27 -29.32 -4.85
CA ARG A 798 -32.24 -28.89 -3.83
C ARG A 798 -31.67 -29.01 -2.43
N GLN A 799 -31.14 -30.20 -2.11
CA GLN A 799 -30.57 -30.51 -0.80
C GLN A 799 -29.47 -29.50 -0.45
N ARG A 800 -28.58 -29.18 -1.41
CA ARG A 800 -27.48 -28.27 -1.16
C ARG A 800 -27.93 -26.82 -0.96
N ILE A 801 -28.93 -26.34 -1.70
CA ILE A 801 -29.51 -25.02 -1.44
C ILE A 801 -30.13 -24.98 -0.03
N GLN A 802 -30.87 -26.02 0.35
CA GLN A 802 -31.58 -26.07 1.63
C GLN A 802 -30.68 -26.27 2.86
N GLU A 803 -29.42 -26.68 2.66
CA GLU A 803 -28.39 -26.72 3.69
C GLU A 803 -27.85 -25.32 4.05
N VAL A 804 -28.02 -24.33 3.17
CA VAL A 804 -27.68 -22.92 3.41
C VAL A 804 -28.93 -22.20 3.93
N PRO A 805 -28.94 -21.66 5.16
CA PRO A 805 -30.11 -20.98 5.71
C PRO A 805 -30.63 -19.87 4.79
N ILE A 806 -31.95 -19.76 4.64
CA ILE A 806 -32.60 -18.77 3.77
C ILE A 806 -32.18 -17.33 4.14
N GLU A 807 -31.92 -17.07 5.42
CA GLU A 807 -31.46 -15.79 5.95
C GLU A 807 -30.14 -15.35 5.32
N ARG A 808 -29.23 -16.27 4.98
CA ARG A 808 -27.98 -15.95 4.29
C ARG A 808 -28.23 -15.48 2.85
N PHE A 809 -29.16 -16.10 2.13
CA PHE A 809 -29.54 -15.62 0.80
C PHE A 809 -30.21 -14.24 0.85
N ILE A 810 -31.06 -14.00 1.85
CA ILE A 810 -31.67 -12.69 2.09
C ILE A 810 -30.59 -11.65 2.42
N HIS A 811 -29.59 -11.99 3.23
CA HIS A 811 -28.43 -11.15 3.53
C HIS A 811 -27.64 -10.80 2.27
N TYR A 812 -27.29 -11.79 1.44
CA TYR A 812 -26.60 -11.56 0.17
C TYR A 812 -27.40 -10.64 -0.77
N ARG A 813 -28.72 -10.85 -0.90
CA ARG A 813 -29.59 -9.99 -1.71
C ARG A 813 -29.65 -8.58 -1.15
N LYS A 814 -29.74 -8.44 0.18
CA LYS A 814 -29.73 -7.15 0.86
C LYS A 814 -28.41 -6.41 0.60
N TRP A 815 -27.27 -7.08 0.78
CA TRP A 815 -25.95 -6.52 0.49
C TRP A 815 -25.86 -6.03 -0.96
N LEU A 816 -26.34 -6.84 -1.92
CA LEU A 816 -26.37 -6.47 -3.33
C LEU A 816 -27.23 -5.23 -3.61
N LEU A 817 -28.36 -5.06 -2.91
CA LEU A 817 -29.23 -3.89 -3.02
C LEU A 817 -28.65 -2.63 -2.37
N THR A 818 -27.90 -2.78 -1.28
CA THR A 818 -27.41 -1.65 -0.46
C THR A 818 -25.99 -1.23 -0.78
N THR A 819 -25.20 -2.09 -1.44
CA THR A 819 -23.80 -1.79 -1.78
C THR A 819 -23.72 -0.59 -2.73
N GLY A 820 -22.76 0.31 -2.47
CA GLY A 820 -22.44 1.44 -3.34
C GLY A 820 -21.64 1.04 -4.59
N MET A 821 -21.28 -0.23 -4.73
CA MET A 821 -20.50 -0.75 -5.85
C MET A 821 -21.32 -0.81 -7.14
N ASP A 822 -20.71 -0.52 -8.29
CA ASP A 822 -21.37 -0.65 -9.61
C ASP A 822 -21.84 -2.09 -9.90
N ASP A 823 -22.83 -2.25 -10.78
CA ASP A 823 -23.41 -3.55 -11.17
C ASP A 823 -22.38 -4.51 -11.74
N GLN A 824 -21.41 -4.01 -12.51
CA GLN A 824 -20.38 -4.85 -13.10
C GLN A 824 -19.47 -5.51 -12.07
N PHE A 825 -19.12 -4.80 -10.99
CA PHE A 825 -18.21 -5.32 -9.98
C PHE A 825 -18.93 -6.09 -8.89
N SER A 826 -20.11 -5.61 -8.48
CA SER A 826 -20.95 -6.34 -7.52
C SER A 826 -21.44 -7.68 -8.07
N GLY A 827 -21.76 -7.75 -9.38
CA GLY A 827 -22.03 -9.02 -10.05
C GLY A 827 -20.81 -9.95 -10.12
N ARG A 828 -19.63 -9.41 -10.50
CA ARG A 828 -18.38 -10.19 -10.56
C ARG A 828 -17.95 -10.76 -9.21
N ILE A 829 -18.24 -10.08 -8.11
CA ILE A 829 -18.02 -10.64 -6.77
C ILE A 829 -18.79 -11.95 -6.60
N PHE A 830 -20.07 -11.99 -6.99
CA PHE A 830 -20.88 -13.20 -6.91
C PHE A 830 -20.36 -14.32 -7.82
N GLU A 831 -19.86 -14.00 -9.01
CA GLU A 831 -19.24 -14.98 -9.92
C GLU A 831 -18.14 -15.82 -9.25
N TYR A 832 -17.40 -15.25 -8.30
CA TYR A 832 -16.29 -15.91 -7.61
C TYR A 832 -16.62 -16.44 -6.20
N ILE A 833 -17.87 -16.32 -5.73
CA ILE A 833 -18.26 -16.88 -4.41
C ILE A 833 -19.38 -17.90 -4.48
N TRP A 834 -19.98 -18.16 -5.63
CA TRP A 834 -21.00 -19.22 -5.74
C TRP A 834 -20.49 -20.57 -5.25
N HIS A 835 -19.26 -20.96 -5.59
CA HIS A 835 -18.68 -22.20 -5.08
C HIS A 835 -18.47 -22.13 -3.57
N TYR A 836 -18.02 -21.00 -3.03
CA TYR A 836 -17.86 -20.83 -1.58
C TYR A 836 -19.20 -20.96 -0.85
N ILE A 837 -20.28 -20.37 -1.37
CA ILE A 837 -21.62 -20.43 -0.79
C ILE A 837 -22.14 -21.87 -0.72
N PHE A 838 -21.94 -22.67 -1.77
CA PHE A 838 -22.50 -24.02 -1.87
C PHE A 838 -21.53 -25.16 -1.54
N THR A 839 -20.24 -24.89 -1.35
CA THR A 839 -19.25 -25.92 -1.00
C THR A 839 -18.53 -25.62 0.30
N GLY A 840 -18.50 -24.36 0.74
CA GLY A 840 -17.72 -23.92 1.91
C GLY A 840 -16.21 -23.93 1.68
N HIS A 841 -15.76 -24.26 0.48
CA HIS A 841 -14.35 -24.29 0.12
C HIS A 841 -13.97 -23.01 -0.60
N GLU A 842 -12.84 -22.44 -0.18
CA GLU A 842 -12.29 -21.17 -0.68
C GLU A 842 -11.71 -21.36 -2.10
N VAL A 843 -11.08 -22.52 -2.31
CA VAL A 843 -10.54 -22.98 -3.60
C VAL A 843 -11.34 -24.20 -4.07
N HIS A 844 -12.03 -24.08 -5.20
CA HIS A 844 -12.81 -25.17 -5.81
C HIS A 844 -12.48 -25.31 -7.31
N CYS A 845 -11.42 -26.05 -7.60
CA CYS A 845 -10.91 -26.29 -8.95
C CYS A 845 -10.88 -27.80 -9.28
N PRO A 846 -12.03 -28.42 -9.62
CA PRO A 846 -12.06 -29.83 -9.99
C PRO A 846 -11.24 -30.09 -11.25
N ALA A 847 -10.62 -31.27 -11.38
CA ALA A 847 -9.85 -31.63 -12.55
C ALA A 847 -10.71 -31.55 -13.83
N MET A 848 -10.17 -30.93 -14.88
CA MET A 848 -10.94 -30.64 -16.10
C MET A 848 -11.42 -31.93 -16.78
N ASN A 849 -10.58 -32.95 -16.86
CA ASN A 849 -10.93 -34.27 -17.41
C ASN A 849 -12.10 -34.90 -16.65
N THR A 850 -12.06 -34.91 -15.31
CA THR A 850 -13.13 -35.45 -14.47
C THR A 850 -14.40 -34.62 -14.60
N CYS A 851 -14.30 -33.29 -14.73
CA CYS A 851 -15.45 -32.42 -14.98
C CYS A 851 -16.15 -32.75 -16.30
N TYR A 852 -15.40 -32.88 -17.39
CA TYR A 852 -15.93 -33.24 -18.70
C TYR A 852 -16.48 -34.67 -18.74
N CYS A 853 -15.78 -35.62 -18.13
CA CYS A 853 -16.16 -37.02 -18.18
C CYS A 853 -17.40 -37.31 -17.36
N ASP A 854 -17.37 -37.04 -16.06
CA ASP A 854 -18.50 -37.38 -15.19
C ASP A 854 -19.61 -36.32 -15.23
N GLY A 855 -19.31 -35.08 -15.65
CA GLY A 855 -20.31 -34.01 -15.83
C GLY A 855 -21.02 -34.00 -17.18
N TYR A 856 -20.32 -34.34 -18.28
CA TYR A 856 -20.86 -34.24 -19.64
C TYR A 856 -20.72 -35.52 -20.48
N GLY A 857 -20.12 -36.58 -19.93
CA GLY A 857 -19.87 -37.83 -20.64
C GLY A 857 -18.80 -37.70 -21.72
N ILE A 858 -17.80 -36.86 -21.55
CA ILE A 858 -16.64 -36.77 -22.46
C ILE A 858 -15.39 -37.27 -21.74
N CYS A 859 -15.05 -38.53 -21.96
CA CYS A 859 -14.08 -39.29 -21.18
C CYS A 859 -12.88 -39.69 -22.04
N PHE A 860 -11.67 -39.23 -21.73
CA PHE A 860 -10.47 -39.46 -22.57
C PHE A 860 -9.62 -40.66 -22.12
N GLY A 861 -9.90 -41.23 -20.96
CA GLY A 861 -9.20 -42.36 -20.36
C GLY A 861 -7.99 -41.95 -19.51
N GLY A 862 -8.09 -40.83 -18.77
CA GLY A 862 -7.07 -40.32 -17.84
C GLY A 862 -6.56 -38.92 -18.18
N GLN A 863 -5.90 -38.24 -17.23
CA GLN A 863 -5.37 -36.88 -17.42
C GLN A 863 -4.38 -36.77 -18.59
N ASP A 864 -3.50 -37.77 -18.79
CA ASP A 864 -2.46 -37.70 -19.82
C ASP A 864 -3.04 -37.60 -21.24
N LYS A 865 -4.07 -38.39 -21.53
CA LYS A 865 -4.76 -38.36 -22.84
C LYS A 865 -5.57 -37.10 -23.04
N PHE A 866 -6.17 -36.59 -21.96
CA PHE A 866 -6.84 -35.30 -21.98
C PHE A 866 -5.84 -34.16 -22.29
N ASN A 867 -4.68 -34.16 -21.62
CA ASN A 867 -3.62 -33.18 -21.87
C ASN A 867 -3.06 -33.28 -23.30
N ASP A 868 -2.89 -34.49 -23.83
CA ASP A 868 -2.44 -34.69 -25.22
C ASP A 868 -3.43 -34.11 -26.24
N TYR A 869 -4.74 -34.26 -26.00
CA TYR A 869 -5.78 -33.63 -26.83
C TYR A 869 -5.63 -32.10 -26.87
N PHE A 870 -5.52 -31.45 -25.69
CA PHE A 870 -5.36 -29.99 -25.64
C PHE A 870 -4.03 -29.53 -26.23
N LYS A 871 -2.95 -30.29 -26.05
CA LYS A 871 -1.66 -30.01 -26.71
C LYS A 871 -1.77 -30.02 -28.23
N LYS A 872 -2.50 -30.98 -28.81
CA LYS A 872 -2.78 -31.04 -30.25
C LYS A 872 -3.65 -29.87 -30.70
N GLN A 873 -4.65 -29.49 -29.89
CA GLN A 873 -5.52 -28.35 -30.14
C GLN A 873 -4.74 -27.02 -30.12
N ASP A 874 -3.81 -26.85 -29.18
CA ASP A 874 -2.97 -25.66 -29.08
C ASP A 874 -2.01 -25.53 -30.27
N ALA A 875 -1.36 -26.62 -30.68
CA ALA A 875 -0.52 -26.65 -31.88
C ALA A 875 -1.32 -26.29 -33.15
N ARG A 876 -2.58 -26.73 -33.24
CA ARG A 876 -3.49 -26.34 -34.32
C ARG A 876 -3.88 -24.86 -34.23
N ASN A 877 -4.14 -24.34 -33.03
CA ASN A 877 -4.52 -22.95 -32.78
C ASN A 877 -3.38 -21.97 -33.12
N GLU A 878 -2.12 -22.35 -32.89
CA GLU A 878 -0.94 -21.56 -33.26
C GLU A 878 -0.86 -21.36 -34.78
N LYS A 879 -1.00 -22.46 -35.55
CA LYS A 879 -1.07 -22.40 -37.02
C LYS A 879 -2.27 -21.60 -37.52
N PHE A 880 -3.43 -21.75 -36.87
CA PHE A 880 -4.60 -20.95 -37.20
C PHE A 880 -4.37 -19.46 -36.95
N THR A 881 -3.64 -19.10 -35.89
CA THR A 881 -3.28 -17.70 -35.60
C THR A 881 -2.36 -17.12 -36.67
N GLU A 882 -1.45 -17.92 -37.21
CA GLU A 882 -0.64 -17.54 -38.36
C GLU A 882 -1.50 -17.36 -39.63
N LEU A 883 -2.41 -18.29 -39.89
CA LEU A 883 -3.36 -18.20 -41.02
C LEU A 883 -4.30 -16.99 -40.90
N ASP A 884 -4.76 -16.67 -39.69
CA ASP A 884 -5.68 -15.56 -39.40
C ASP A 884 -5.09 -14.20 -39.78
N LYS A 885 -3.77 -14.02 -39.67
CA LYS A 885 -3.09 -12.80 -40.12
C LYS A 885 -3.26 -12.58 -41.63
N PHE A 886 -3.22 -13.65 -42.41
CA PHE A 886 -3.46 -13.59 -43.86
C PHE A 886 -4.94 -13.40 -44.17
N ASN A 887 -5.83 -14.10 -43.46
CA ASN A 887 -7.28 -13.95 -43.64
C ASN A 887 -7.75 -12.51 -43.34
N LYS A 888 -7.21 -11.87 -42.28
CA LYS A 888 -7.52 -10.46 -41.96
C LYS A 888 -7.06 -9.48 -43.03
N ARG A 889 -5.84 -9.66 -43.57
CA ARG A 889 -5.37 -8.89 -44.74
C ARG A 889 -6.27 -9.09 -45.95
N GLU A 890 -6.77 -10.30 -46.15
CA GLU A 890 -7.72 -10.64 -47.22
C GLU A 890 -9.07 -9.93 -47.02
N GLU A 891 -9.60 -9.91 -45.79
CA GLU A 891 -10.85 -9.23 -45.44
C GLU A 891 -10.73 -7.71 -45.54
N GLU A 892 -9.62 -7.13 -45.09
CA GLU A 892 -9.34 -5.69 -45.21
C GLU A 892 -9.24 -5.24 -46.67
N ALA A 893 -8.53 -6.01 -47.51
CA ALA A 893 -8.47 -5.75 -48.95
C ALA A 893 -9.87 -5.80 -49.59
N LYS A 894 -10.66 -6.83 -49.29
CA LYS A 894 -12.06 -6.96 -49.76
C LYS A 894 -12.94 -5.80 -49.28
N LYS A 895 -12.77 -5.34 -48.04
CA LYS A 895 -13.52 -4.21 -47.48
C LYS A 895 -13.16 -2.89 -48.17
N ASN A 896 -11.91 -2.75 -48.62
CA ASN A 896 -11.43 -1.58 -49.36
C ASN A 896 -11.71 -1.65 -50.88
N GLY A 897 -12.28 -2.76 -51.37
CA GLY A 897 -12.51 -2.98 -52.81
C GLY A 897 -11.23 -3.27 -53.60
N GLU A 898 -10.17 -3.69 -52.93
CA GLU A 898 -8.86 -4.02 -53.50
C GLU A 898 -8.66 -5.54 -53.56
N ASP A 899 -7.86 -6.00 -54.52
CA ASP A 899 -7.43 -7.40 -54.56
C ASP A 899 -6.30 -7.62 -53.54
N PRO A 900 -6.34 -8.70 -52.74
CA PRO A 900 -5.33 -8.98 -51.74
C PRO A 900 -3.99 -9.32 -52.42
N ALA A 901 -3.02 -8.40 -52.31
CA ALA A 901 -1.67 -8.60 -52.84
C ALA A 901 -0.86 -9.53 -51.94
N PHE A 902 -0.84 -10.83 -52.29
CA PHE A 902 0.04 -11.83 -51.66
C PHE A 902 1.19 -12.21 -52.60
N THR A 903 2.37 -12.44 -52.05
CA THR A 903 3.50 -12.99 -52.81
C THR A 903 3.28 -14.48 -53.11
N GLN A 904 3.98 -15.02 -54.11
CA GLN A 904 3.86 -16.44 -54.49
C GLN A 904 4.27 -17.38 -53.35
N GLU A 905 5.22 -16.96 -52.49
CA GLU A 905 5.62 -17.66 -51.27
C GLU A 905 4.52 -17.63 -50.19
N GLU A 906 3.84 -16.50 -50.01
CA GLU A 906 2.72 -16.37 -49.08
C GLU A 906 1.54 -17.27 -49.48
N ILE A 907 1.22 -17.36 -50.77
CA ILE A 907 0.14 -18.24 -51.28
C ILE A 907 0.45 -19.72 -51.00
N ALA A 908 1.70 -20.14 -51.23
CA ALA A 908 2.13 -21.50 -50.91
C ALA A 908 2.00 -21.80 -49.41
N LYS A 909 2.39 -20.83 -48.58
CA LYS A 909 2.29 -20.93 -47.11
C LYS A 909 0.84 -20.99 -46.61
N ILE A 910 -0.05 -20.16 -47.14
CA ILE A 910 -1.49 -20.18 -46.82
C ILE A 910 -2.09 -21.56 -47.16
N THR A 911 -1.74 -22.12 -48.32
CA THR A 911 -2.24 -23.42 -48.78
C THR A 911 -1.75 -24.56 -47.90
N ALA A 912 -0.48 -24.55 -47.52
CA ALA A 912 0.09 -25.51 -46.58
C ALA A 912 -0.60 -25.43 -45.21
N LEU A 913 -0.71 -24.23 -44.63
CA LEU A 913 -1.40 -24.01 -43.35
C LEU A 913 -2.85 -24.50 -43.36
N ARG A 914 -3.62 -24.19 -44.41
CA ARG A 914 -5.01 -24.66 -44.54
C ARG A 914 -5.11 -26.19 -44.59
N THR A 915 -4.19 -26.84 -45.30
CA THR A 915 -4.16 -28.31 -45.42
C THR A 915 -3.82 -28.96 -44.08
N GLU A 916 -2.81 -28.46 -43.39
CA GLU A 916 -2.39 -28.96 -42.08
C GLU A 916 -3.46 -28.77 -41.02
N ILE A 917 -4.09 -27.59 -40.94
CA ILE A 917 -5.17 -27.31 -40.00
C ILE A 917 -6.36 -28.26 -40.25
N SER A 918 -6.75 -28.47 -41.51
CA SER A 918 -7.84 -29.39 -41.85
C SER A 918 -7.55 -30.84 -41.45
N ALA A 919 -6.30 -31.29 -41.58
CA ALA A 919 -5.89 -32.62 -41.12
C ALA A 919 -5.95 -32.74 -39.60
N GLN A 920 -5.43 -31.74 -38.88
CA GLN A 920 -5.48 -31.70 -37.41
C GLN A 920 -6.92 -31.60 -36.88
N ASP A 921 -7.81 -30.89 -37.57
CA ASP A 921 -9.23 -30.81 -37.21
C ASP A 921 -9.93 -32.17 -37.28
N ARG A 922 -9.67 -32.95 -38.33
CA ARG A 922 -10.23 -34.31 -38.45
C ARG A 922 -9.72 -35.24 -37.33
N GLU A 923 -8.44 -35.12 -36.97
CA GLU A 923 -7.86 -35.89 -35.87
C GLU A 923 -8.52 -35.52 -34.53
N LEU A 924 -8.61 -34.21 -34.23
CA LEU A 924 -9.24 -33.71 -33.01
C LEU A 924 -10.72 -34.08 -32.93
N ASP A 925 -11.46 -34.03 -34.03
CA ASP A 925 -12.86 -34.45 -34.06
C ASP A 925 -13.01 -35.95 -33.77
N THR A 926 -12.13 -36.79 -34.34
CA THR A 926 -12.14 -38.24 -34.08
C THR A 926 -11.90 -38.53 -32.60
N LEU A 927 -10.87 -37.92 -32.00
CA LEU A 927 -10.56 -38.08 -30.58
C LEU A 927 -11.71 -37.62 -29.68
N ARG A 928 -12.38 -36.52 -30.05
CA ARG A 928 -13.52 -35.99 -29.30
C ARG A 928 -14.74 -36.90 -29.37
N GLU A 929 -15.05 -37.48 -30.54
CA GLU A 929 -16.16 -38.42 -30.69
C GLU A 929 -15.89 -39.76 -29.99
N ASP A 930 -14.65 -40.24 -30.02
CA ASP A 930 -14.27 -41.44 -29.26
C ASP A 930 -14.38 -41.21 -27.75
N ALA A 931 -14.01 -40.02 -27.27
CA ALA A 931 -14.18 -39.64 -25.87
C ALA A 931 -15.66 -39.55 -25.45
N LYS A 932 -16.54 -39.05 -26.34
CA LYS A 932 -18.00 -39.06 -26.11
C LYS A 932 -18.55 -40.48 -26.00
N LYS A 933 -18.16 -41.38 -26.91
CA LYS A 933 -18.60 -42.78 -26.88
C LYS A 933 -18.14 -43.49 -25.62
N ARG A 934 -16.87 -43.29 -25.21
CA ARG A 934 -16.35 -43.84 -23.95
C ARG A 934 -17.16 -43.35 -22.75
N GLY A 935 -17.52 -42.08 -22.76
CA GLY A 935 -18.32 -41.49 -21.69
C GLY A 935 -19.79 -41.91 -21.67
N GLU A 936 -20.29 -42.73 -22.59
CA GLU A 936 -21.61 -43.36 -22.45
C GLU A 936 -21.59 -44.49 -21.41
N ASP A 937 -20.43 -45.09 -21.13
CA ASP A 937 -20.27 -46.14 -20.13
C ASP A 937 -20.12 -45.56 -18.71
N PRO A 938 -21.06 -45.84 -17.78
CA PRO A 938 -20.95 -45.38 -16.39
C PRO A 938 -19.72 -45.91 -15.65
N LYS A 939 -19.16 -47.05 -16.06
CA LYS A 939 -17.93 -47.60 -15.48
C LYS A 939 -16.73 -46.76 -15.90
N ALA A 940 -16.60 -46.44 -17.18
CA ALA A 940 -15.56 -45.54 -17.68
C ALA A 940 -15.60 -44.16 -17.02
N ARG A 941 -16.81 -43.63 -16.74
CA ARG A 941 -16.96 -42.38 -15.97
C ARG A 941 -16.39 -42.45 -14.56
N LYS A 942 -16.55 -43.60 -13.89
CA LYS A 942 -16.01 -43.82 -12.54
C LYS A 942 -14.50 -44.07 -12.54
N GLU A 943 -13.94 -44.59 -13.62
CA GLU A 943 -12.49 -44.79 -13.77
C GLU A 943 -11.74 -43.45 -13.89
N GLU A 944 -12.40 -42.39 -14.39
CA GLU A 944 -11.84 -41.04 -14.54
C GLU A 944 -12.13 -40.11 -13.33
N THR A 945 -12.22 -40.68 -12.13
CA THR A 945 -12.32 -39.90 -10.87
C THR A 945 -10.93 -39.61 -10.32
N GLU A 946 -10.18 -38.76 -11.00
CA GLU A 946 -8.95 -38.19 -10.47
C GLU A 946 -9.29 -36.97 -9.61
N SER A 947 -8.78 -36.92 -8.38
CA SER A 947 -8.87 -35.71 -7.56
C SER A 947 -7.75 -34.77 -8.00
N TRP A 948 -8.08 -33.52 -8.29
CA TRP A 948 -7.07 -32.49 -8.51
C TRP A 948 -6.18 -32.39 -7.26
N ASP A 949 -4.87 -32.54 -7.42
CA ASP A 949 -3.92 -32.39 -6.33
C ASP A 949 -3.70 -30.89 -6.04
N SER A 950 -4.40 -30.37 -5.03
CA SER A 950 -4.25 -28.99 -4.60
C SER A 950 -2.98 -28.72 -3.79
N SER A 951 -2.17 -29.74 -3.47
CA SER A 951 -0.95 -29.55 -2.69
C SER A 951 0.13 -28.76 -3.44
N HIS A 952 0.10 -28.82 -4.78
CA HIS A 952 1.01 -28.14 -5.69
C HIS A 952 0.42 -26.85 -6.29
N ILE A 953 -0.68 -26.35 -5.75
CA ILE A 953 -1.37 -25.16 -6.29
C ILE A 953 -0.48 -23.90 -6.29
N TRP A 954 0.42 -23.83 -5.31
CA TRP A 954 1.43 -22.78 -5.16
C TRP A 954 2.60 -22.92 -6.14
N ASP A 955 2.79 -24.06 -6.79
CA ASP A 955 3.88 -24.25 -7.76
C ASP A 955 3.62 -23.54 -9.10
N TYR A 956 2.36 -23.20 -9.37
CA TYR A 956 1.90 -22.40 -10.51
C TYR A 956 1.79 -20.91 -10.21
N ALA A 957 2.05 -20.49 -8.96
CA ALA A 957 2.27 -19.09 -8.67
C ALA A 957 3.47 -18.62 -9.53
N PRO A 958 3.43 -17.40 -10.10
CA PRO A 958 4.54 -16.89 -10.90
C PRO A 958 5.83 -17.00 -10.06
N LYS A 959 6.70 -17.91 -10.49
CA LYS A 959 8.04 -18.03 -9.92
C LYS A 959 8.74 -16.74 -10.27
N HIS A 960 9.26 -16.06 -9.25
CA HIS A 960 9.94 -14.77 -9.42
C HIS A 960 11.17 -14.97 -10.34
N ASP A 961 11.02 -14.62 -11.62
CA ASP A 961 12.12 -14.35 -12.56
C ASP A 961 12.48 -12.86 -12.55
#